data_AF-A0A7C0XUL9-F1
#
_entry.id   AF-A0A7C0XUL9-F1
#
_cell.length_a   1.000
_cell.length_b   1.000
_cell.length_c   1.000
_cell.angle_alpha   90.00
_cell.angle_beta   90.00
_cell.angle_gamma   90.00
#
_symmetry.space_group_name_H-M   'P 1'
#
loop_
_entity.id
_entity.type
_entity.pdbx_description
1 polymer ?
#
loop_
_entity_poly.entity_id
_entity_poly.type
_entity_poly.pdbx_seq_one_letter_code
_entity_poly.pdbx_strand_id
1 'polypeptide(L)'
;MNLFAISGLSVAISCAILSLITLFFGKTKLHRLLLNFNIVVAVWGASLFLVGIADNGAKAIIAWKIATSGAVLIAPCFFHLVSYFCEKRPRIILYFIYLQGLFFSLASIGTDLVIKKIRYVFGLYYNVANPLYATGILFYLIIVIFSYFELFRFLKKTQGHKRLQTKYMIFGFMFGFAGATTALFPMFRINLFYPFGNFGITLGVSILTYAILRHRLMDMHLIFRRTVVYSLSAGLLTGIFLLLIMIMGSYISDFTGHASLGVSSIAALIIAMLFNPLKNRIQLIIDKVFYKTRYDYYRTIRKAGSDLVTLIRARDIQDYILQLIFNTLKVQSAYFLSIDGECFKGAITRFSNNKLSTEEITQELDKNSELVRLLKTGKDIVIKEESPEVVENNELDLLAEELKPFNGKIAVPFFIEARLSFILILGEKLSGDFYSDEDMNLLSTISSQAAVSLKNAMLYGELEQRVEDRTGELSYANKQLEDFTKVVSHDLQEPLWKVKMFGDRLKAGYAEVLEGKGRDYMERMYSAITRMQRLINDLLALSRVTIGVQPNISVDLNRVVGEVLVDLEMRIEQVKGRVETDDLPVIDADPLQMRQLFQNLIGNALKFHNNGRSPVIKISSRLSDVNSPKADCGYSAKKLCTIQIEDNGIGFDINYLDY
;
A
#
# COMPACT_ATOMS: atom_id res chain seq x y z
N MET A 1 -30.18 -50.27 14.38
CA MET A 1 -30.18 -49.26 13.30
C MET A 1 -29.32 -49.80 12.17
N ASN A 2 -29.86 -49.95 10.95
CA ASN A 2 -29.09 -50.48 9.83
C ASN A 2 -28.18 -49.40 9.21
N LEU A 3 -27.19 -49.82 8.43
CA LEU A 3 -26.20 -48.93 7.82
C LEU A 3 -26.86 -47.89 6.88
N PHE A 4 -27.97 -48.24 6.25
CA PHE A 4 -28.73 -47.32 5.41
C PHE A 4 -29.34 -46.16 6.22
N ALA A 5 -29.95 -46.45 7.37
CA ALA A 5 -30.46 -45.42 8.26
C ALA A 5 -29.34 -44.47 8.72
N ILE A 6 -28.18 -45.02 9.11
CA ILE A 6 -27.01 -44.23 9.51
C ILE A 6 -26.56 -43.30 8.37
N SER A 7 -26.52 -43.81 7.14
CA SER A 7 -26.14 -43.01 5.97
C SER A 7 -27.12 -41.86 5.70
N GLY A 8 -28.44 -42.10 5.82
CA GLY A 8 -29.47 -41.07 5.67
C GLY A 8 -29.37 -40.00 6.75
N LEU A 9 -29.18 -40.42 8.00
CA LEU A 9 -28.99 -39.52 9.14
C LEU A 9 -27.73 -38.65 8.98
N SER A 10 -26.63 -39.24 8.51
CA SER A 10 -25.39 -38.51 8.21
C SER A 10 -25.61 -37.41 7.17
N VAL A 11 -26.32 -37.71 6.07
CA VAL A 11 -26.66 -36.72 5.04
C VAL A 11 -27.54 -35.61 5.62
N ALA A 12 -28.57 -35.97 6.39
CA ALA A 12 -29.50 -35.02 7.00
C ALA A 12 -28.79 -34.04 7.94
N ILE A 13 -28.02 -34.55 8.90
CA ILE A 13 -27.30 -33.74 9.89
C ILE A 13 -26.26 -32.85 9.19
N SER A 14 -25.47 -33.41 8.28
CA SER A 14 -24.43 -32.64 7.60
C SER A 14 -25.02 -31.50 6.77
N CYS A 15 -26.07 -31.77 6.00
CA CYS A 15 -26.74 -30.75 5.19
C CYS A 15 -27.49 -29.71 6.03
N ALA A 16 -28.01 -30.09 7.21
CA ALA A 16 -28.60 -29.14 8.17
C ALA A 16 -27.53 -28.19 8.76
N ILE A 17 -26.36 -28.72 9.15
CA ILE A 17 -25.23 -27.91 9.62
C ILE A 17 -24.75 -26.97 8.51
N LEU A 18 -24.58 -27.47 7.29
CA LEU A 18 -24.17 -26.66 6.13
C LEU A 18 -25.22 -25.60 5.77
N SER A 19 -26.50 -25.91 5.93
CA SER A 19 -27.59 -24.93 5.80
C SER A 19 -27.48 -23.82 6.83
N LEU A 20 -27.25 -24.15 8.11
CA LEU A 20 -27.03 -23.15 9.17
C LEU A 20 -25.81 -22.27 8.86
N ILE A 21 -24.68 -22.88 8.48
CA ILE A 21 -23.49 -22.15 8.04
C ILE A 21 -23.84 -21.20 6.88
N THR A 22 -24.55 -21.70 5.85
CA THR A 22 -24.92 -20.87 4.70
C THR A 22 -25.87 -19.74 5.09
N LEU A 23 -26.75 -19.94 6.08
CA LEU A 23 -27.66 -18.91 6.58
C LEU A 23 -26.90 -17.78 7.30
N PHE A 24 -25.93 -18.11 8.14
CA PHE A 24 -25.14 -17.11 8.88
C PHE A 24 -24.13 -16.37 8.01
N PHE A 25 -23.48 -17.06 7.06
CA PHE A 25 -22.42 -16.50 6.23
C PHE A 25 -22.89 -15.99 4.86
N GLY A 26 -24.09 -16.39 4.42
CA GLY A 26 -24.59 -16.15 3.07
C GLY A 26 -25.43 -14.88 2.91
N LYS A 27 -24.93 -13.88 2.16
CA LYS A 27 -25.67 -12.63 1.89
C LYS A 27 -26.23 -12.46 0.46
N THR A 28 -25.82 -13.28 -0.50
CA THR A 28 -26.17 -13.12 -1.92
C THR A 28 -27.33 -14.04 -2.30
N LYS A 29 -27.92 -13.82 -3.48
CA LYS A 29 -28.93 -14.74 -4.02
C LYS A 29 -28.35 -16.14 -4.29
N LEU A 30 -27.08 -16.24 -4.69
CA LEU A 30 -26.40 -17.53 -4.84
C LEU A 30 -26.37 -18.32 -3.52
N HIS A 31 -26.07 -17.66 -2.41
CA HIS A 31 -26.08 -18.30 -1.09
C HIS A 31 -27.48 -18.77 -0.68
N ARG A 32 -28.52 -17.99 -0.98
CA ARG A 32 -29.92 -18.40 -0.74
C ARG A 32 -30.31 -19.63 -1.57
N LEU A 33 -29.85 -19.72 -2.81
CA LEU A 33 -30.06 -20.91 -3.65
C LEU A 33 -29.31 -22.14 -3.10
N LEU A 34 -28.08 -21.96 -2.61
CA LEU A 34 -27.31 -23.01 -1.97
C LEU A 34 -27.98 -23.50 -0.67
N LEU A 35 -28.50 -22.56 0.14
CA LEU A 35 -29.27 -22.87 1.34
C LEU A 35 -30.49 -23.74 0.99
N ASN A 36 -31.29 -23.33 0.01
CA ASN A 36 -32.47 -24.09 -0.43
C ASN A 36 -32.09 -25.49 -0.92
N PHE A 37 -31.02 -25.60 -1.70
CA PHE A 37 -30.50 -26.89 -2.16
C PHE A 37 -30.10 -27.78 -0.98
N ASN A 38 -29.34 -27.26 -0.01
CA ASN A 38 -28.92 -28.01 1.18
C ASN A 38 -30.12 -28.46 2.04
N ILE A 39 -31.15 -27.63 2.18
CA ILE A 39 -32.38 -27.99 2.90
C ILE A 39 -33.10 -29.15 2.21
N VAL A 40 -33.27 -29.10 0.89
CA VAL A 40 -33.94 -30.17 0.13
C VAL A 40 -33.16 -31.50 0.26
N VAL A 41 -31.83 -31.46 0.18
CA VAL A 41 -30.99 -32.65 0.39
C VAL A 41 -31.07 -33.15 1.85
N ALA A 42 -31.16 -32.25 2.84
CA ALA A 42 -31.32 -32.63 4.24
C ALA A 42 -32.66 -33.35 4.50
N VAL A 43 -33.75 -32.83 3.94
CA VAL A 43 -35.09 -33.45 4.02
C VAL A 43 -35.06 -34.84 3.38
N TRP A 44 -34.44 -34.98 2.20
CA TRP A 44 -34.27 -36.28 1.57
C TRP A 44 -33.46 -37.26 2.42
N GLY A 45 -32.33 -36.83 3.01
CA GLY A 45 -31.53 -37.64 3.92
C GLY A 45 -32.32 -38.11 5.15
N ALA A 46 -33.14 -37.23 5.73
CA ALA A 46 -34.03 -37.56 6.85
C ALA A 46 -35.08 -38.61 6.45
N SER A 47 -35.63 -38.51 5.24
CA SER A 47 -36.55 -39.51 4.70
C SER A 47 -35.88 -40.88 4.49
N LEU A 48 -34.60 -40.93 4.09
CA LEU A 48 -33.86 -42.20 4.01
C LEU A 48 -33.66 -42.84 5.39
N PHE A 49 -33.46 -42.03 6.43
CA PHE A 49 -33.42 -42.53 7.80
C PHE A 49 -34.76 -43.19 8.18
N LEU A 50 -35.89 -42.55 7.87
CA LEU A 50 -37.23 -43.11 8.10
C LEU A 50 -37.44 -44.44 7.35
N VAL A 51 -36.97 -44.55 6.10
CA VAL A 51 -37.00 -45.81 5.34
C VAL A 51 -36.16 -46.88 6.04
N GLY A 52 -34.97 -46.53 6.52
CA GLY A 52 -34.05 -47.47 7.15
C GLY A 52 -34.53 -48.01 8.51
N ILE A 53 -35.40 -47.29 9.21
CA ILE A 53 -35.98 -47.74 10.49
C ILE A 53 -37.40 -48.32 10.36
N ALA A 54 -37.95 -48.38 9.15
CA ALA A 54 -39.29 -48.89 8.92
C ALA A 54 -39.38 -50.39 9.28
N ASP A 55 -40.23 -50.70 10.25
CA ASP A 55 -40.46 -52.06 10.78
C ASP A 55 -41.49 -52.86 10.00
N ASN A 56 -42.30 -52.20 9.17
CA ASN A 56 -43.33 -52.84 8.36
C ASN A 56 -43.46 -52.19 6.96
N GLY A 57 -44.10 -52.92 6.05
CA GLY A 57 -44.26 -52.48 4.67
C GLY A 57 -45.07 -51.20 4.50
N ALA A 58 -46.07 -50.95 5.35
CA ALA A 58 -46.90 -49.75 5.28
C ALA A 58 -46.11 -48.48 5.63
N LYS A 59 -45.34 -48.50 6.72
CA LYS A 59 -44.44 -47.41 7.11
C LYS A 59 -43.34 -47.21 6.06
N ALA A 60 -42.83 -48.28 5.47
CA ALA A 60 -41.84 -48.19 4.40
C ALA A 60 -42.39 -47.50 3.14
N ILE A 61 -43.62 -47.81 2.73
CA ILE A 61 -44.28 -47.14 1.59
C ILE A 61 -44.41 -45.64 1.86
N ILE A 62 -44.89 -45.25 3.04
CA ILE A 62 -45.02 -43.83 3.42
C ILE A 62 -43.63 -43.15 3.41
N ALA A 63 -42.62 -43.77 4.03
CA ALA A 63 -41.27 -43.24 4.07
C ALA A 63 -40.66 -43.07 2.67
N TRP A 64 -40.90 -44.02 1.76
CA TRP A 64 -40.47 -43.92 0.36
C TRP A 64 -41.21 -42.84 -0.43
N LYS A 65 -42.50 -42.59 -0.15
CA LYS A 65 -43.26 -41.48 -0.75
C LYS A 65 -42.67 -40.13 -0.35
N ILE A 66 -42.32 -39.96 0.93
CA ILE A 66 -41.65 -38.76 1.45
C ILE A 66 -40.21 -38.64 0.91
N ALA A 67 -39.48 -39.76 0.77
CA ALA A 67 -38.15 -39.74 0.19
C ALA A 67 -38.20 -39.34 -1.29
N THR A 68 -39.15 -39.87 -2.06
CA THR A 68 -39.29 -39.58 -3.48
C THR A 68 -39.67 -38.13 -3.73
N SER A 69 -40.59 -37.57 -2.93
CA SER A 69 -40.99 -36.16 -3.04
C SER A 69 -39.82 -35.19 -2.82
N GLY A 70 -38.97 -35.47 -1.83
CA GLY A 70 -37.73 -34.70 -1.60
C GLY A 70 -36.70 -34.89 -2.72
N ALA A 71 -36.51 -36.13 -3.19
CA ALA A 71 -35.51 -36.47 -4.22
C ALA A 71 -35.74 -35.71 -5.53
N VAL A 72 -36.99 -35.63 -5.96
CA VAL A 72 -37.37 -35.02 -7.23
C VAL A 72 -37.08 -33.50 -7.26
N LEU A 73 -37.02 -32.84 -6.11
CA LEU A 73 -36.70 -31.40 -6.01
C LEU A 73 -35.19 -31.12 -6.01
N ILE A 74 -34.33 -32.13 -5.79
CA ILE A 74 -32.87 -31.96 -5.73
C ILE A 74 -32.33 -31.47 -7.09
N ALA A 75 -32.71 -32.11 -8.20
CA ALA A 75 -32.24 -31.73 -9.54
C ALA A 75 -32.71 -30.33 -9.98
N PRO A 76 -34.00 -29.93 -9.79
CA PRO A 76 -34.46 -28.56 -9.99
C PRO A 76 -33.69 -27.50 -9.18
N CYS A 77 -33.48 -27.74 -7.88
CA CYS A 77 -32.72 -26.82 -7.03
C CYS A 77 -31.26 -26.71 -7.48
N PHE A 78 -30.67 -27.85 -7.86
CA PHE A 78 -29.31 -27.90 -8.40
C PHE A 78 -29.19 -27.13 -9.71
N PHE A 79 -30.07 -27.37 -10.67
CA PHE A 79 -30.06 -26.66 -11.96
C PHE A 79 -30.25 -25.16 -11.79
N HIS A 80 -31.10 -24.73 -10.85
CA HIS A 80 -31.28 -23.31 -10.53
C HIS A 80 -29.99 -22.71 -9.95
N LEU A 81 -29.33 -23.41 -9.01
CA LEU A 81 -28.05 -23.00 -8.45
C LEU A 81 -26.98 -22.84 -9.55
N VAL A 82 -26.82 -23.86 -10.41
CA VAL A 82 -25.86 -23.86 -11.51
C VAL A 82 -26.16 -22.77 -12.52
N SER A 83 -27.42 -22.64 -12.95
CA SER A 83 -27.82 -21.62 -13.92
C SER A 83 -27.50 -20.22 -13.41
N TYR A 84 -27.81 -19.95 -12.13
CA TYR A 84 -27.51 -18.66 -11.52
C TYR A 84 -26.01 -18.43 -11.36
N PHE A 85 -25.25 -19.46 -10.97
CA PHE A 85 -23.78 -19.40 -10.87
C PHE A 85 -23.12 -19.15 -12.24
N CYS A 86 -23.61 -19.79 -13.29
CA CYS A 86 -23.18 -19.58 -14.68
C CYS A 86 -23.76 -18.30 -15.30
N GLU A 87 -24.34 -17.41 -14.50
CA GLU A 87 -24.92 -16.11 -14.89
C GLU A 87 -26.05 -16.19 -15.93
N LYS A 88 -26.65 -17.38 -16.07
CA LYS A 88 -27.82 -17.60 -16.91
C LYS A 88 -29.10 -17.37 -16.13
N ARG A 89 -30.14 -16.88 -16.83
CA ARG A 89 -31.48 -16.66 -16.26
C ARG A 89 -32.56 -17.38 -17.08
N PRO A 90 -32.55 -18.72 -17.19
CA PRO A 90 -33.48 -19.46 -18.02
C PRO A 90 -34.86 -19.60 -17.35
N ARG A 91 -35.60 -18.49 -17.24
CA ARG A 91 -36.85 -18.41 -16.46
C ARG A 91 -37.89 -19.46 -16.88
N ILE A 92 -38.12 -19.63 -18.19
CA ILE A 92 -39.12 -20.57 -18.73
C ILE A 92 -38.76 -22.02 -18.41
N ILE A 93 -37.50 -22.40 -18.64
CA ILE A 93 -36.99 -23.75 -18.37
C ILE A 93 -37.07 -24.06 -16.88
N LEU A 94 -36.74 -23.09 -16.02
CA LEU A 94 -36.87 -23.25 -14.57
C LEU A 94 -38.33 -23.50 -14.16
N TYR A 95 -39.29 -22.73 -14.67
CA TYR A 95 -40.71 -22.97 -14.37
C TYR A 95 -41.15 -24.38 -14.77
N PHE A 96 -40.76 -24.85 -15.95
CA PHE A 96 -41.09 -26.20 -16.40
C PHE A 96 -40.48 -27.28 -15.49
N ILE A 97 -39.19 -27.17 -15.16
CA ILE A 97 -38.49 -28.14 -14.31
C ILE A 97 -39.07 -28.17 -12.88
N TYR A 98 -39.40 -27.02 -12.30
CA TYR A 98 -40.05 -26.97 -10.97
C TYR A 98 -41.49 -27.47 -11.01
N LEU A 99 -42.27 -27.16 -12.06
CA LEU A 99 -43.64 -27.65 -12.22
C LEU A 99 -43.66 -29.18 -12.34
N GLN A 100 -42.75 -29.73 -13.14
CA GLN A 100 -42.53 -31.16 -13.24
C GLN A 100 -42.16 -31.77 -11.87
N GLY A 101 -41.22 -31.15 -11.16
CA GLY A 101 -40.81 -31.64 -9.85
C GLY A 101 -41.97 -31.65 -8.84
N LEU A 102 -42.81 -30.61 -8.88
CA LEU A 102 -44.02 -30.50 -8.08
C LEU A 102 -45.04 -31.58 -8.45
N PHE A 103 -45.27 -31.82 -9.75
CA PHE A 103 -46.16 -32.88 -10.23
C PHE A 103 -45.77 -34.25 -9.68
N PHE A 104 -44.49 -34.64 -9.81
CA PHE A 104 -44.01 -35.93 -9.31
C PHE A 104 -44.02 -36.02 -7.79
N SER A 105 -43.73 -34.91 -7.09
CA SER A 105 -43.83 -34.82 -5.64
C SER A 105 -45.25 -35.05 -5.13
N LEU A 106 -46.23 -34.35 -5.71
CA LEU A 106 -47.65 -34.50 -5.39
C LEU A 106 -48.19 -35.89 -5.78
N ALA A 107 -47.81 -36.40 -6.95
CA ALA A 107 -48.17 -37.74 -7.38
C ALA A 107 -47.60 -38.82 -6.44
N SER A 108 -46.40 -38.60 -5.89
CA SER A 108 -45.78 -39.53 -4.96
C SER A 108 -46.44 -39.54 -3.59
N ILE A 109 -46.75 -38.39 -3.01
CA ILE A 109 -47.38 -38.30 -1.68
C ILE A 109 -48.88 -38.65 -1.75
N GLY A 110 -49.58 -38.09 -2.73
CA GLY A 110 -51.05 -38.14 -2.79
C GLY A 110 -51.64 -39.39 -3.44
N THR A 111 -50.83 -40.22 -4.11
CA THR A 111 -51.34 -41.40 -4.83
C THR A 111 -50.41 -42.61 -4.67
N ASP A 112 -50.90 -43.79 -5.07
CA ASP A 112 -50.09 -45.02 -5.19
C ASP A 112 -49.53 -45.21 -6.61
N LEU A 113 -49.64 -44.17 -7.47
CA LEU A 113 -49.21 -44.25 -8.88
C LEU A 113 -47.70 -44.29 -9.03
N VAL A 114 -46.95 -43.68 -8.11
CA VAL A 114 -45.48 -43.58 -8.16
C VAL A 114 -44.82 -44.70 -7.35
N ILE A 115 -45.39 -45.07 -6.21
CA ILE A 115 -44.89 -46.13 -5.33
C ILE A 115 -46.02 -47.09 -5.03
N LYS A 116 -46.03 -48.22 -5.73
CA LYS A 116 -47.09 -49.23 -5.64
C LYS A 116 -46.65 -50.53 -4.97
N LYS A 117 -45.37 -50.88 -5.10
CA LYS A 117 -44.81 -52.15 -4.62
C LYS A 117 -43.48 -51.90 -3.93
N ILE A 118 -43.25 -52.69 -2.88
CA ILE A 118 -42.00 -52.75 -2.13
C ILE A 118 -41.43 -54.17 -2.19
N ARG A 119 -40.11 -54.28 -2.10
CA ARG A 119 -39.36 -55.53 -2.09
C ARG A 119 -38.41 -55.51 -0.89
N TYR A 120 -38.33 -56.62 -0.18
CA TYR A 120 -37.36 -56.77 0.90
C TYR A 120 -35.98 -57.12 0.32
N VAL A 121 -35.00 -56.24 0.51
CA VAL A 121 -33.61 -56.39 0.03
C VAL A 121 -32.69 -55.76 1.08
N PHE A 122 -31.53 -56.36 1.38
CA PHE A 122 -30.55 -55.82 2.36
C PHE A 122 -31.09 -55.60 3.78
N GLY A 123 -32.10 -56.37 4.20
CA GLY A 123 -32.71 -56.23 5.52
C GLY A 123 -33.62 -55.01 5.67
N LEU A 124 -34.21 -54.55 4.57
CA LEU A 124 -35.09 -53.37 4.52
C LEU A 124 -36.07 -53.42 3.34
N TYR A 125 -37.17 -52.68 3.46
CA TYR A 125 -38.21 -52.58 2.45
C TYR A 125 -37.85 -51.50 1.43
N TYR A 126 -37.40 -51.91 0.25
CA TYR A 126 -37.06 -51.03 -0.88
C TYR A 126 -38.24 -50.82 -1.81
N ASN A 127 -38.39 -49.66 -2.43
CA ASN A 127 -39.39 -49.45 -3.47
C ASN A 127 -38.99 -50.16 -4.77
N VAL A 128 -39.99 -50.63 -5.52
CA VAL A 128 -39.81 -51.18 -6.85
C VAL A 128 -40.18 -50.11 -7.88
N ALA A 129 -39.25 -49.81 -8.80
CA ALA A 129 -39.51 -48.84 -9.86
C ALA A 129 -40.67 -49.29 -10.74
N ASN A 130 -41.64 -48.41 -10.96
CA ASN A 130 -42.69 -48.58 -11.95
C ASN A 130 -42.45 -47.61 -13.13
N PRO A 131 -43.19 -47.72 -14.25
CA PRO A 131 -42.95 -46.89 -15.43
C PRO A 131 -42.98 -45.38 -15.14
N LEU A 132 -43.90 -44.92 -14.28
CA LEU A 132 -44.02 -43.50 -13.91
C LEU A 132 -42.82 -43.04 -13.05
N TYR A 133 -42.35 -43.87 -12.13
CA TYR A 133 -41.14 -43.60 -11.35
C TYR A 133 -39.90 -43.55 -12.25
N ALA A 134 -39.81 -44.46 -13.23
CA ALA A 134 -38.72 -44.50 -14.20
C ALA A 134 -38.67 -43.25 -15.09
N THR A 135 -39.82 -42.71 -15.51
CA THR A 135 -39.84 -41.42 -16.23
C THR A 135 -39.35 -40.27 -15.36
N GLY A 136 -39.72 -40.24 -14.07
CA GLY A 136 -39.17 -39.27 -13.11
C GLY A 136 -37.65 -39.32 -12.99
N ILE A 137 -37.06 -40.53 -12.94
CA ILE A 137 -35.59 -40.70 -12.94
C ILE A 137 -34.98 -40.22 -14.25
N LEU A 138 -35.59 -40.53 -15.40
CA LEU A 138 -35.08 -40.08 -16.70
C LEU A 138 -35.00 -38.55 -16.75
N PHE A 139 -36.04 -37.86 -16.30
CA PHE A 139 -36.04 -36.40 -16.21
C PHE A 139 -34.96 -35.88 -15.25
N TYR A 140 -34.81 -36.50 -14.09
CA TYR A 140 -33.73 -36.18 -13.16
C TYR A 140 -32.35 -36.27 -13.84
N LEU A 141 -32.07 -37.37 -14.55
CA LEU A 141 -30.79 -37.56 -15.25
C LEU A 141 -30.59 -36.51 -16.35
N ILE A 142 -31.63 -36.18 -17.12
CA ILE A 142 -31.55 -35.14 -18.16
C ILE A 142 -31.18 -33.78 -17.55
N ILE A 143 -31.84 -33.39 -16.45
CA ILE A 143 -31.56 -32.11 -15.77
C ILE A 143 -30.13 -32.07 -15.24
N VAL A 144 -29.66 -33.18 -14.65
CA VAL A 144 -28.28 -33.29 -14.12
C VAL A 144 -27.26 -33.21 -15.24
N ILE A 145 -27.43 -33.98 -16.33
CA ILE A 145 -26.53 -33.95 -17.50
C ILE A 145 -26.48 -32.54 -18.10
N PHE A 146 -27.64 -31.89 -18.23
CA PHE A 146 -27.71 -30.52 -18.75
C PHE A 146 -27.01 -29.53 -17.81
N SER A 147 -27.14 -29.69 -16.49
CA SER A 147 -26.41 -28.89 -15.50
C SER A 147 -24.89 -29.07 -15.60
N TYR A 148 -24.41 -30.31 -15.84
CA TYR A 148 -22.99 -30.56 -16.10
C TYR A 148 -22.54 -29.90 -17.40
N PHE A 149 -23.32 -30.04 -18.47
CA PHE A 149 -23.01 -29.39 -19.74
C PHE A 149 -22.85 -27.87 -19.59
N GLU A 150 -23.74 -27.24 -18.82
CA GLU A 150 -23.63 -25.83 -18.46
C GLU A 150 -22.35 -25.50 -17.69
N LEU A 151 -22.02 -26.27 -16.65
CA LEU A 151 -20.77 -26.08 -15.90
C LEU A 151 -19.52 -26.30 -16.78
N PHE A 152 -19.49 -27.30 -17.64
CA PHE A 152 -18.37 -27.54 -18.56
C PHE A 152 -18.22 -26.44 -19.61
N ARG A 153 -19.34 -25.93 -20.14
CA ARG A 153 -19.32 -24.79 -21.06
C ARG A 153 -18.85 -23.52 -20.34
N PHE A 154 -19.29 -23.29 -19.11
CA PHE A 154 -18.88 -22.16 -18.27
C PHE A 154 -17.40 -22.26 -17.87
N LEU A 155 -16.89 -23.47 -17.61
CA LEU A 155 -15.48 -23.72 -17.30
C LEU A 155 -14.54 -23.28 -18.44
N LYS A 156 -14.98 -23.41 -19.70
CA LYS A 156 -14.20 -22.96 -20.86
C LYS A 156 -14.16 -21.43 -20.99
N LYS A 157 -15.15 -20.73 -20.44
CA LYS A 157 -15.31 -19.27 -20.53
C LYS A 157 -14.75 -18.52 -19.32
N THR A 158 -14.53 -19.21 -18.20
CA THR A 158 -14.13 -18.59 -16.94
C THR A 158 -12.64 -18.69 -16.68
N GLN A 159 -12.09 -17.66 -16.05
CA GLN A 159 -10.70 -17.59 -15.55
C GLN A 159 -10.71 -17.24 -14.05
N GLY A 160 -9.53 -17.10 -13.43
CA GLY A 160 -9.43 -16.66 -12.03
C GLY A 160 -10.11 -17.57 -11.01
N HIS A 161 -10.67 -16.94 -9.96
CA HIS A 161 -11.37 -17.61 -8.88
C HIS A 161 -12.65 -18.33 -9.33
N LYS A 162 -13.41 -17.76 -10.28
CA LYS A 162 -14.63 -18.37 -10.83
C LYS A 162 -14.35 -19.69 -11.53
N ARG A 163 -13.23 -19.83 -12.24
CA ARG A 163 -12.84 -21.11 -12.88
C ARG A 163 -12.55 -22.19 -11.83
N LEU A 164 -11.84 -21.83 -10.76
CA LEU A 164 -11.53 -22.75 -9.68
C LEU A 164 -12.80 -23.19 -8.93
N GLN A 165 -13.72 -22.25 -8.65
CA GLN A 165 -15.04 -22.57 -8.08
C GLN A 165 -15.83 -23.51 -9.00
N THR A 166 -15.81 -23.28 -10.31
CA THR A 166 -16.46 -24.15 -11.31
C THR A 166 -15.87 -25.57 -11.28
N LYS A 167 -14.54 -25.72 -11.18
CA LYS A 167 -13.89 -27.03 -11.04
C LYS A 167 -14.33 -27.75 -9.75
N TYR A 168 -14.37 -27.03 -8.62
CA TYR A 168 -14.84 -27.62 -7.36
C TYR A 168 -16.32 -27.98 -7.40
N MET A 169 -17.17 -27.18 -8.05
CA MET A 169 -18.56 -27.55 -8.28
C MET A 169 -18.65 -28.84 -9.09
N ILE A 170 -17.99 -28.93 -10.25
CA ILE A 170 -17.97 -30.16 -11.06
C ILE A 170 -17.52 -31.37 -10.25
N PHE A 171 -16.43 -31.24 -9.49
CA PHE A 171 -15.89 -32.32 -8.67
C PHE A 171 -16.83 -32.71 -7.53
N GLY A 172 -17.35 -31.74 -6.75
CA GLY A 172 -18.30 -31.98 -5.67
C GLY A 172 -19.58 -32.65 -6.16
N PHE A 173 -20.10 -32.23 -7.31
CA PHE A 173 -21.26 -32.87 -7.92
C PHE A 173 -20.96 -34.27 -8.42
N MET A 174 -19.75 -34.54 -8.94
CA MET A 174 -19.38 -35.88 -9.40
C MET A 174 -19.54 -36.90 -8.27
N PHE A 175 -19.06 -36.59 -7.06
CA PHE A 175 -19.25 -37.45 -5.89
C PHE A 175 -20.69 -37.48 -5.40
N GLY A 176 -21.37 -36.33 -5.39
CA GLY A 176 -22.77 -36.23 -4.94
C GLY A 176 -23.74 -37.03 -5.81
N PHE A 177 -23.71 -36.85 -7.13
CA PHE A 177 -24.60 -37.54 -8.06
C PHE A 177 -24.21 -38.99 -8.29
N ALA A 178 -22.92 -39.34 -8.31
CA ALA A 178 -22.51 -40.74 -8.33
C ALA A 178 -23.07 -41.48 -7.10
N GLY A 179 -22.95 -40.86 -5.91
CA GLY A 179 -23.55 -41.36 -4.68
C GLY A 179 -25.06 -41.54 -4.77
N ALA A 180 -25.79 -40.49 -5.18
CA ALA A 180 -27.25 -40.54 -5.32
C ALA A 180 -27.74 -41.56 -6.35
N THR A 181 -27.00 -41.77 -7.44
CA THR A 181 -27.37 -42.73 -8.49
C THR A 181 -27.31 -44.17 -7.99
N THR A 182 -26.33 -44.51 -7.15
CA THR A 182 -26.26 -45.85 -6.55
C THR A 182 -27.45 -46.17 -5.63
N ALA A 183 -28.08 -45.15 -5.03
CA ALA A 183 -29.32 -45.33 -4.26
C ALA A 183 -30.51 -45.70 -5.16
N LEU A 184 -30.42 -45.57 -6.48
CA LEU A 184 -31.49 -45.99 -7.39
C LEU A 184 -31.34 -47.46 -7.83
N PHE A 185 -30.15 -48.04 -7.74
CA PHE A 185 -29.85 -49.38 -8.26
C PHE A 185 -30.73 -50.50 -7.69
N PRO A 186 -31.00 -50.57 -6.37
CA PRO A 186 -31.84 -51.65 -5.84
C PRO A 186 -33.29 -51.61 -6.35
N MET A 187 -33.78 -50.43 -6.81
CA MET A 187 -35.10 -50.28 -7.42
C MET A 187 -35.22 -51.01 -8.76
N PHE A 188 -34.10 -51.10 -9.50
CA PHE A 188 -33.97 -51.81 -10.77
C PHE A 188 -33.45 -53.24 -10.60
N ARG A 189 -33.45 -53.76 -9.36
CA ARG A 189 -32.92 -55.08 -9.01
C ARG A 189 -31.40 -55.21 -9.18
N ILE A 190 -30.67 -54.10 -9.18
CA ILE A 190 -29.21 -54.06 -9.21
C ILE A 190 -28.72 -53.88 -7.77
N ASN A 191 -28.11 -54.90 -7.19
CA ASN A 191 -27.76 -54.97 -5.78
C ASN A 191 -26.27 -54.64 -5.54
N LEU A 192 -25.82 -53.46 -6.00
CA LEU A 192 -24.41 -53.05 -5.99
C LEU A 192 -24.22 -51.73 -5.22
N PHE A 193 -23.10 -51.57 -4.49
CA PHE A 193 -22.67 -50.34 -3.80
C PHE A 193 -23.62 -49.76 -2.73
N TYR A 194 -24.64 -50.53 -2.33
CA TYR A 194 -25.58 -50.14 -1.29
C TYR A 194 -25.01 -50.40 0.12
N PRO A 195 -25.18 -49.49 1.11
CA PRO A 195 -25.70 -48.13 1.08
C PRO A 195 -24.59 -47.06 0.97
N PHE A 196 -23.38 -47.46 0.55
CA PHE A 196 -22.17 -46.66 0.69
C PHE A 196 -22.17 -45.38 -0.16
N GLY A 197 -22.86 -45.36 -1.29
CA GLY A 197 -22.94 -44.15 -2.13
C GLY A 197 -23.61 -42.96 -1.44
N ASN A 198 -24.49 -43.17 -0.44
CA ASN A 198 -25.11 -42.09 0.30
C ASN A 198 -24.08 -41.21 1.04
N PHE A 199 -22.95 -41.78 1.47
CA PHE A 199 -21.88 -41.00 2.10
C PHE A 199 -21.17 -40.07 1.10
N GLY A 200 -21.14 -40.44 -0.19
CA GLY A 200 -20.64 -39.58 -1.26
C GLY A 200 -21.42 -38.27 -1.43
N ILE A 201 -22.72 -38.28 -1.07
CA ILE A 201 -23.59 -37.09 -1.08
C ILE A 201 -23.13 -36.08 -0.04
N THR A 202 -22.81 -36.53 1.17
CA THR A 202 -22.28 -35.67 2.23
C THR A 202 -20.98 -34.99 1.79
N LEU A 203 -20.07 -35.77 1.20
CA LEU A 203 -18.80 -35.26 0.65
C LEU A 203 -19.05 -34.24 -0.47
N GLY A 204 -19.94 -34.55 -1.42
CA GLY A 204 -20.25 -33.69 -2.55
C GLY A 204 -20.87 -32.34 -2.14
N VAL A 205 -21.85 -32.36 -1.23
CA VAL A 205 -22.52 -31.15 -0.73
C VAL A 205 -21.57 -30.29 0.11
N SER A 206 -20.65 -30.93 0.86
CA SER A 206 -19.62 -30.21 1.63
C SER A 206 -18.64 -29.48 0.70
N ILE A 207 -18.15 -30.15 -0.35
CA ILE A 207 -17.27 -29.53 -1.36
C ILE A 207 -17.97 -28.37 -2.06
N LEU A 208 -19.23 -28.54 -2.44
CA LEU A 208 -20.04 -27.49 -3.05
C LEU A 208 -20.21 -26.27 -2.14
N THR A 209 -20.62 -26.50 -0.90
CA THR A 209 -20.84 -25.44 0.08
C THR A 209 -19.56 -24.67 0.34
N TYR A 210 -18.43 -25.38 0.44
CA TYR A 210 -17.12 -24.75 0.50
C TYR A 210 -16.81 -23.94 -0.77
N ALA A 211 -17.00 -24.49 -1.97
CA ALA A 211 -16.69 -23.82 -3.22
C ALA A 211 -17.37 -22.45 -3.36
N ILE A 212 -18.62 -22.36 -2.89
CA ILE A 212 -19.43 -21.14 -2.97
C ILE A 212 -19.13 -20.19 -1.81
N LEU A 213 -18.93 -20.68 -0.58
CA LEU A 213 -18.69 -19.84 0.60
C LEU A 213 -17.22 -19.49 0.85
N ARG A 214 -16.27 -20.10 0.12
CA ARG A 214 -14.82 -20.01 0.37
C ARG A 214 -14.36 -18.59 0.64
N HIS A 215 -14.64 -17.63 -0.23
CA HIS A 215 -14.13 -16.26 -0.07
C HIS A 215 -14.58 -15.59 1.22
N ARG A 216 -15.79 -15.87 1.72
CA ARG A 216 -16.30 -15.31 2.98
C ARG A 216 -15.84 -16.07 4.22
N LEU A 217 -15.57 -17.37 4.10
CA LEU A 217 -14.96 -18.16 5.17
C LEU A 217 -13.48 -17.78 5.40
N MET A 218 -12.83 -17.15 4.42
CA MET A 218 -11.42 -16.73 4.45
C MET A 218 -11.19 -15.39 5.17
N ASP A 219 -12.25 -14.59 5.33
CA ASP A 219 -12.27 -13.30 6.04
C ASP A 219 -12.40 -13.46 7.57
N MET A 220 -12.72 -14.66 8.07
CA MET A 220 -12.83 -14.94 9.50
C MET A 220 -11.46 -15.33 10.07
N HIS A 221 -11.07 -14.76 11.22
CA HIS A 221 -9.79 -14.98 11.91
C HIS A 221 -9.23 -16.41 11.73
N LEU A 222 -7.93 -16.49 11.45
CA LEU A 222 -7.13 -17.69 11.09
C LEU A 222 -7.45 -18.95 11.94
N ILE A 223 -7.87 -18.76 13.20
CA ILE A 223 -8.19 -19.81 14.17
C ILE A 223 -9.55 -20.48 13.87
N PHE A 224 -10.58 -19.73 13.48
CA PHE A 224 -11.91 -20.27 13.17
C PHE A 224 -11.85 -21.13 11.89
N ARG A 225 -11.10 -20.66 10.90
CA ARG A 225 -10.86 -21.37 9.63
C ARG A 225 -10.16 -22.72 9.81
N ARG A 226 -9.12 -22.77 10.64
CA ARG A 226 -8.43 -24.01 11.02
C ARG A 226 -9.40 -24.99 11.65
N THR A 227 -10.14 -24.53 12.65
CA THR A 227 -11.04 -25.37 13.44
C THR A 227 -12.15 -25.99 12.58
N VAL A 228 -12.76 -25.23 11.67
CA VAL A 228 -13.85 -25.75 10.81
C VAL A 228 -13.34 -26.74 9.77
N VAL A 229 -12.24 -26.43 9.06
CA VAL A 229 -11.68 -27.33 8.05
C VAL A 229 -11.14 -28.59 8.69
N TYR A 230 -10.47 -28.50 9.85
CA TYR A 230 -10.00 -29.68 10.58
C TYR A 230 -11.17 -30.53 11.10
N SER A 231 -12.22 -29.92 11.64
CA SER A 231 -13.37 -30.67 12.15
C SER A 231 -14.13 -31.41 11.05
N LEU A 232 -14.38 -30.74 9.90
CA LEU A 232 -15.03 -31.36 8.76
C LEU A 232 -14.17 -32.46 8.13
N SER A 233 -12.87 -32.22 7.97
CA SER A 233 -11.95 -33.19 7.37
C SER A 233 -11.74 -34.41 8.28
N ALA A 234 -11.60 -34.18 9.59
CA ALA A 234 -11.49 -35.25 10.58
C ALA A 234 -12.77 -36.08 10.65
N GLY A 235 -13.95 -35.43 10.65
CA GLY A 235 -15.24 -36.12 10.63
C GLY A 235 -15.42 -36.99 9.38
N LEU A 236 -15.11 -36.43 8.21
CA LEU A 236 -15.18 -37.15 6.93
C LEU A 236 -14.21 -38.33 6.86
N LEU A 237 -12.97 -38.14 7.32
CA LEU A 237 -11.97 -39.19 7.37
C LEU A 237 -12.38 -40.32 8.31
N THR A 238 -12.92 -39.96 9.49
CA THR A 238 -13.45 -40.92 10.46
C THR A 238 -14.62 -41.69 9.87
N GLY A 239 -15.51 -41.03 9.12
CA GLY A 239 -16.61 -41.67 8.41
C GLY A 239 -16.15 -42.67 7.35
N ILE A 240 -15.20 -42.28 6.49
CA ILE A 240 -14.60 -43.15 5.46
C ILE A 240 -13.91 -44.36 6.10
N PHE A 241 -13.25 -44.15 7.23
CA PHE A 241 -12.57 -45.19 7.98
C PHE A 241 -13.53 -46.23 8.56
N LEU A 242 -14.59 -45.78 9.24
CA LEU A 242 -15.64 -46.66 9.74
C LEU A 242 -16.29 -47.47 8.61
N LEU A 243 -16.47 -46.83 7.46
CA LEU A 243 -16.99 -47.45 6.25
C LEU A 243 -16.03 -48.52 5.69
N LEU A 244 -14.73 -48.25 5.65
CA LEU A 244 -13.71 -49.22 5.26
C LEU A 244 -13.66 -50.43 6.21
N ILE A 245 -13.75 -50.20 7.52
CA ILE A 245 -13.83 -51.28 8.53
C ILE A 245 -15.07 -52.14 8.27
N MET A 246 -16.22 -51.53 8.02
CA MET A 246 -17.45 -52.26 7.75
C MET A 246 -17.37 -53.09 6.46
N ILE A 247 -16.83 -52.53 5.37
CA ILE A 247 -16.66 -53.23 4.09
C ILE A 247 -15.67 -54.40 4.23
N MET A 248 -14.51 -54.16 4.83
CA MET A 248 -13.52 -55.21 5.06
C MET A 248 -14.07 -56.28 6.00
N GLY A 249 -14.77 -55.87 7.06
CA GLY A 249 -15.45 -56.79 7.97
C GLY A 249 -16.44 -57.71 7.25
N SER A 250 -17.29 -57.17 6.37
CA SER A 250 -18.23 -57.98 5.60
C SER A 250 -17.53 -58.88 4.60
N TYR A 251 -16.55 -58.37 3.85
CA TYR A 251 -15.85 -59.13 2.82
C TYR A 251 -15.07 -60.31 3.41
N ILE A 252 -14.41 -60.09 4.55
CA ILE A 252 -13.67 -61.14 5.22
C ILE A 252 -14.62 -62.13 5.91
N SER A 253 -15.74 -61.67 6.46
CA SER A 253 -16.79 -62.56 6.99
C SER A 253 -17.33 -63.51 5.91
N ASP A 254 -17.60 -62.99 4.71
CA ASP A 254 -18.07 -63.79 3.57
C ASP A 254 -16.99 -64.75 3.06
N PHE A 255 -15.72 -64.35 3.07
CA PHE A 255 -14.60 -65.18 2.62
C PHE A 255 -14.24 -66.30 3.62
N THR A 256 -14.30 -66.02 4.92
CA THR A 256 -13.90 -66.99 5.98
C THR A 256 -15.05 -67.86 6.47
N GLY A 257 -16.28 -67.56 6.06
CA GLY A 257 -17.50 -68.28 6.46
C GLY A 257 -17.85 -68.16 7.95
N HIS A 258 -17.09 -67.40 8.73
CA HIS A 258 -17.28 -67.18 10.15
C HIS A 258 -17.14 -65.69 10.49
N ALA A 259 -18.15 -65.12 11.14
CA ALA A 259 -18.05 -63.79 11.75
C ALA A 259 -17.23 -63.87 13.05
N SER A 260 -15.93 -64.16 12.94
CA SER A 260 -15.03 -64.19 14.09
C SER A 260 -14.64 -62.77 14.50
N LEU A 261 -14.92 -62.44 15.75
CA LEU A 261 -14.58 -61.16 16.39
C LEU A 261 -13.07 -60.85 16.28
N GLY A 262 -12.23 -61.88 16.20
CA GLY A 262 -10.77 -61.75 16.01
C GLY A 262 -10.40 -61.20 14.63
N VAL A 263 -11.12 -61.56 13.58
CA VAL A 263 -10.80 -61.10 12.21
C VAL A 263 -11.21 -59.64 12.01
N SER A 264 -12.35 -59.24 12.55
CA SER A 264 -12.75 -57.83 12.60
C SER A 264 -11.78 -57.00 13.46
N SER A 265 -11.21 -57.58 14.52
CA SER A 265 -10.21 -56.91 15.35
C SER A 265 -8.89 -56.69 14.60
N ILE A 266 -8.42 -57.69 13.84
CA ILE A 266 -7.22 -57.55 13.00
C ILE A 266 -7.45 -56.52 11.89
N ALA A 267 -8.61 -56.54 11.22
CA ALA A 267 -8.95 -55.55 10.21
C ALA A 267 -9.00 -54.14 10.82
N ALA A 268 -9.64 -53.95 11.99
CA ALA A 268 -9.66 -52.68 12.69
C ALA A 268 -8.24 -52.19 13.06
N LEU A 269 -7.35 -53.11 13.44
CA LEU A 269 -5.97 -52.80 13.80
C LEU A 269 -5.13 -52.38 12.58
N ILE A 270 -5.24 -53.10 11.45
CA ILE A 270 -4.61 -52.73 10.18
C ILE A 270 -5.10 -51.37 9.70
N ILE A 271 -6.42 -51.16 9.75
CA ILE A 271 -7.02 -49.90 9.30
C ILE A 271 -6.57 -48.77 10.25
N ALA A 272 -6.59 -48.96 11.58
CA ALA A 272 -6.08 -47.97 12.55
C ALA A 272 -4.59 -47.62 12.31
N MET A 273 -3.78 -48.60 11.92
CA MET A 273 -2.38 -48.41 11.55
C MET A 273 -2.24 -47.57 10.27
N LEU A 274 -3.14 -47.74 9.30
CA LEU A 274 -3.22 -46.95 8.07
C LEU A 274 -3.87 -45.57 8.27
N PHE A 275 -4.63 -45.37 9.34
CA PHE A 275 -5.34 -44.12 9.61
C PHE A 275 -4.37 -42.95 9.80
N ASN A 276 -3.38 -43.12 10.68
CA ASN A 276 -2.43 -42.04 10.98
C ASN A 276 -1.65 -41.56 9.74
N PRO A 277 -1.05 -42.45 8.90
CA PRO A 277 -0.36 -42.00 7.70
C PRO A 277 -1.32 -41.40 6.65
N LEU A 278 -2.53 -41.94 6.48
CA LEU A 278 -3.52 -41.40 5.55
C LEU A 278 -4.04 -40.03 6.00
N LYS A 279 -4.36 -39.89 7.29
CA LYS A 279 -4.74 -38.64 7.94
C LYS A 279 -3.66 -37.58 7.72
N ASN A 280 -2.40 -37.90 8.03
CA ASN A 280 -1.30 -36.97 7.89
C ASN A 280 -1.06 -36.56 6.43
N ARG A 281 -1.19 -37.49 5.48
CA ARG A 281 -1.13 -37.20 4.03
C ARG A 281 -2.24 -36.26 3.58
N ILE A 282 -3.48 -36.55 3.98
CA ILE A 282 -4.63 -35.71 3.67
C ILE A 282 -4.50 -34.35 4.34
N GLN A 283 -3.97 -34.31 5.57
CA GLN A 283 -3.69 -33.08 6.28
C GLN A 283 -2.64 -32.24 5.56
N LEU A 284 -1.57 -32.83 5.03
CA LEU A 284 -0.60 -32.11 4.21
C LEU A 284 -1.20 -31.58 2.89
N ILE A 285 -2.11 -32.34 2.27
CA ILE A 285 -2.83 -31.90 1.07
C ILE A 285 -3.76 -30.74 1.42
N ILE A 286 -4.52 -30.85 2.51
CA ILE A 286 -5.34 -29.76 3.04
C ILE A 286 -4.43 -28.57 3.33
N ASP A 287 -3.28 -28.79 3.95
CA ASP A 287 -2.42 -27.70 4.34
C ASP A 287 -1.88 -26.95 3.12
N LYS A 288 -1.50 -27.70 2.07
CA LYS A 288 -1.04 -27.17 0.78
C LYS A 288 -2.14 -26.49 -0.04
N VAL A 289 -3.36 -27.01 -0.02
CA VAL A 289 -4.50 -26.49 -0.80
C VAL A 289 -5.15 -25.30 -0.10
N PHE A 290 -5.21 -25.33 1.24
CA PHE A 290 -5.91 -24.34 2.04
C PHE A 290 -4.95 -23.30 2.61
N TYR A 291 -3.79 -23.65 3.18
CA TYR A 291 -2.81 -22.69 3.71
C TYR A 291 -1.72 -22.43 2.68
N LYS A 292 -2.10 -21.75 1.59
CA LYS A 292 -1.12 -21.07 0.76
C LYS A 292 -0.42 -20.01 1.61
N THR A 293 0.90 -19.90 1.51
CA THR A 293 1.74 -18.96 2.26
C THR A 293 1.13 -17.56 2.20
N ARG A 294 0.45 -17.13 3.26
CA ARG A 294 -0.01 -15.74 3.36
C ARG A 294 1.22 -14.92 3.70
N TYR A 295 1.61 -14.04 2.78
CA TYR A 295 2.57 -12.99 3.10
C TYR A 295 1.99 -12.16 4.26
N ASP A 296 2.84 -11.72 5.19
CA ASP A 296 2.43 -10.80 6.24
C ASP A 296 2.29 -9.39 5.64
N TYR A 297 1.21 -9.19 4.88
CA TYR A 297 0.92 -7.94 4.19
C TYR A 297 0.88 -6.76 5.16
N TYR A 298 0.42 -6.98 6.39
CA TYR A 298 0.42 -5.96 7.43
C TYR A 298 1.83 -5.48 7.76
N ARG A 299 2.78 -6.42 7.93
CA ARG A 299 4.18 -6.08 8.14
C ARG A 299 4.79 -5.39 6.92
N THR A 300 4.43 -5.81 5.70
CA THR A 300 4.88 -5.19 4.44
C THR A 300 4.39 -3.74 4.34
N ILE A 301 3.09 -3.48 4.56
CA ILE A 301 2.52 -2.12 4.52
C ILE A 301 3.16 -1.23 5.57
N ARG A 302 3.29 -1.71 6.81
CA ARG A 302 3.89 -0.92 7.89
C ARG A 302 5.36 -0.58 7.60
N LYS A 303 6.12 -1.54 7.08
CA LYS A 303 7.51 -1.33 6.69
C LYS A 303 7.60 -0.33 5.53
N ALA A 304 6.79 -0.52 4.49
CA ALA A 304 6.75 0.38 3.34
C ALA A 304 6.42 1.82 3.74
N GLY A 305 5.40 2.02 4.58
CA GLY A 305 5.05 3.35 5.09
C GLY A 305 6.20 4.02 5.86
N SER A 306 6.98 3.25 6.63
CA SER A 306 8.16 3.76 7.34
C SER A 306 9.31 4.10 6.39
N ASP A 307 9.61 3.22 5.43
CA ASP A 307 10.75 3.37 4.52
C ASP A 307 10.49 4.50 3.50
N LEU A 308 9.27 4.59 2.94
CA LEU A 308 8.91 5.60 1.94
C LEU A 308 9.09 7.04 2.42
N VAL A 309 8.80 7.31 3.70
CA VAL A 309 8.93 8.65 4.31
C VAL A 309 10.40 9.10 4.41
N THR A 310 11.35 8.16 4.40
CA THR A 310 12.79 8.49 4.47
C THR A 310 13.40 8.86 3.12
N LEU A 311 12.69 8.62 2.02
CA LEU A 311 13.18 8.84 0.67
C LEU A 311 12.75 10.23 0.19
N ILE A 312 13.73 11.02 -0.27
CA ILE A 312 13.52 12.42 -0.67
C ILE A 312 13.41 12.56 -2.20
N ARG A 313 14.00 11.65 -2.98
CA ARG A 313 13.98 11.72 -4.45
C ARG A 313 12.91 10.83 -5.04
N ALA A 314 12.22 11.33 -6.06
CA ALA A 314 11.14 10.60 -6.73
C ALA A 314 11.60 9.26 -7.33
N ARG A 315 12.81 9.23 -7.93
CA ARG A 315 13.41 8.02 -8.50
C ARG A 315 13.64 6.93 -7.44
N ASP A 316 14.18 7.30 -6.28
CA ASP A 316 14.46 6.34 -5.19
C ASP A 316 13.16 5.71 -4.67
N ILE A 317 12.08 6.49 -4.60
CA ILE A 317 10.74 6.00 -4.22
C ILE A 317 10.21 5.02 -5.27
N GLN A 318 10.32 5.35 -6.56
CA GLN A 318 9.90 4.45 -7.65
C GLN A 318 10.64 3.10 -7.59
N ASP A 319 11.96 3.14 -7.45
CA ASP A 319 12.80 1.95 -7.34
C ASP A 319 12.45 1.11 -6.11
N TYR A 320 12.21 1.75 -4.97
CA TYR A 320 11.78 1.07 -3.75
C TYR A 320 10.42 0.36 -3.93
N ILE A 321 9.43 1.03 -4.52
CA ILE A 321 8.10 0.44 -4.77
C ILE A 321 8.21 -0.77 -5.70
N LEU A 322 8.98 -0.65 -6.77
CA LEU A 322 9.21 -1.74 -7.72
C LEU A 322 9.87 -2.93 -7.02
N GLN A 323 10.90 -2.71 -6.19
CA GLN A 323 11.54 -3.75 -5.39
C GLN A 323 10.60 -4.38 -4.37
N LEU A 324 9.79 -3.58 -3.65
CA LEU A 324 8.84 -4.05 -2.65
C LEU A 324 7.80 -4.98 -3.29
N ILE A 325 7.26 -4.57 -4.43
CA ILE A 325 6.25 -5.33 -5.18
C ILE A 325 6.87 -6.60 -5.75
N PHE A 326 8.07 -6.53 -6.32
CA PHE A 326 8.79 -7.71 -6.77
C PHE A 326 9.05 -8.70 -5.63
N ASN A 327 9.52 -8.21 -4.48
CA ASN A 327 9.85 -9.06 -3.34
C ASN A 327 8.62 -9.68 -2.67
N THR A 328 7.48 -8.98 -2.68
CA THR A 328 6.25 -9.42 -2.03
C THR A 328 5.37 -10.25 -2.97
N LEU A 329 5.10 -9.74 -4.18
CA LEU A 329 4.17 -10.35 -5.13
C LEU A 329 4.85 -11.30 -6.13
N LYS A 330 6.19 -11.24 -6.27
CA LYS A 330 6.98 -12.09 -7.16
C LYS A 330 6.43 -12.07 -8.59
N VAL A 331 6.44 -10.89 -9.20
CA VAL A 331 5.92 -10.65 -10.57
C VAL A 331 7.01 -10.84 -11.63
N GLN A 332 6.62 -11.22 -12.84
CA GLN A 332 7.51 -11.38 -14.01
C GLN A 332 8.00 -10.03 -14.55
N SER A 333 7.16 -9.00 -14.51
CA SER A 333 7.46 -7.65 -15.00
C SER A 333 6.68 -6.60 -14.22
N ALA A 334 7.25 -5.41 -14.09
CA ALA A 334 6.58 -4.24 -13.55
C ALA A 334 7.04 -2.97 -14.27
N TYR A 335 6.12 -2.06 -14.55
CA TYR A 335 6.36 -0.82 -15.28
C TYR A 335 5.82 0.33 -14.46
N PHE A 336 6.65 1.32 -14.18
CA PHE A 336 6.23 2.54 -13.49
C PHE A 336 6.20 3.67 -14.51
N LEU A 337 5.00 4.13 -14.85
CA LEU A 337 4.76 5.19 -15.83
C LEU A 337 4.49 6.51 -15.10
N SER A 338 5.15 7.57 -15.55
CA SER A 338 4.97 8.95 -15.08
C SER A 338 4.32 9.78 -16.18
N ILE A 339 3.47 10.73 -15.80
CA ILE A 339 2.89 11.67 -16.78
C ILE A 339 3.96 12.66 -17.27
N ASP A 340 4.11 12.76 -18.59
CA ASP A 340 4.99 13.70 -19.28
C ASP A 340 4.24 14.33 -20.47
N GLY A 341 3.76 15.55 -20.28
CA GLY A 341 2.94 16.26 -21.26
C GLY A 341 1.64 15.52 -21.61
N GLU A 342 1.54 15.08 -22.87
CA GLU A 342 0.35 14.43 -23.43
C GLU A 342 0.31 12.90 -23.25
N CYS A 343 1.35 12.30 -22.68
CA CYS A 343 1.46 10.84 -22.56
C CYS A 343 2.07 10.41 -21.23
N PHE A 344 1.82 9.17 -20.85
CA PHE A 344 2.51 8.50 -19.76
C PHE A 344 3.74 7.80 -20.33
N LYS A 345 4.92 8.17 -19.84
CA LYS A 345 6.20 7.56 -20.22
C LYS A 345 6.85 6.94 -19.00
N GLY A 346 7.57 5.85 -19.19
CA GLY A 346 8.34 5.23 -18.11
C GLY A 346 9.39 4.28 -18.64
N ALA A 347 10.41 4.04 -17.81
CA ALA A 347 11.45 3.06 -18.09
C ALA A 347 10.98 1.65 -17.69
N ILE A 348 11.43 0.63 -18.42
CA ILE A 348 11.17 -0.77 -18.08
C ILE A 348 12.10 -1.19 -16.94
N THR A 349 11.53 -1.74 -15.87
CA THR A 349 12.30 -2.56 -14.94
C THR A 349 11.90 -4.01 -15.16
N ARG A 350 12.70 -4.73 -15.95
CA ARG A 350 12.48 -6.15 -16.19
C ARG A 350 13.23 -6.93 -15.12
N PHE A 351 12.51 -7.74 -14.37
CA PHE A 351 13.11 -8.58 -13.33
C PHE A 351 13.45 -9.93 -13.94
N SER A 352 14.74 -10.18 -14.19
CA SER A 352 15.25 -11.47 -14.67
C SER A 352 16.24 -12.04 -13.64
N ASN A 353 16.11 -13.33 -13.29
CA ASN A 353 17.02 -14.04 -12.37
C ASN A 353 17.27 -13.34 -11.01
N ASN A 354 16.21 -12.86 -10.34
CA ASN A 354 16.31 -12.23 -9.01
C ASN A 354 17.22 -10.98 -8.97
N LYS A 355 17.59 -10.42 -10.12
CA LYS A 355 18.35 -9.17 -10.24
C LYS A 355 17.51 -8.12 -10.97
N LEU A 356 17.66 -6.88 -10.51
CA LEU A 356 17.08 -5.71 -11.12
C LEU A 356 17.90 -5.38 -12.38
N SER A 357 17.36 -5.64 -13.57
CA SER A 357 17.90 -5.13 -14.82
C SER A 357 16.95 -4.06 -15.33
N THR A 358 17.30 -2.80 -15.08
CA THR A 358 16.62 -1.65 -15.67
C THR A 358 17.08 -1.55 -17.12
N GLU A 359 16.19 -1.84 -18.06
CA GLU A 359 16.40 -1.52 -19.47
C GLU A 359 15.55 -0.27 -19.77
N GLU A 360 16.17 0.82 -20.18
CA GLU A 360 15.44 2.01 -20.65
C GLU A 360 14.81 1.73 -22.02
N ILE A 361 13.74 0.95 -22.01
CA ILE A 361 12.85 0.84 -23.17
C ILE A 361 11.70 1.81 -22.90
N THR A 362 11.57 2.82 -23.74
CA THR A 362 10.52 3.84 -23.62
C THR A 362 9.24 3.28 -24.23
N GLN A 363 8.35 2.73 -23.39
CA GLN A 363 6.96 2.50 -23.79
C GLN A 363 6.10 3.69 -23.38
N GLU A 364 5.24 4.11 -24.30
CA GLU A 364 4.36 5.26 -24.10
C GLU A 364 2.90 4.80 -24.06
N LEU A 365 2.12 5.42 -23.18
CA LEU A 365 0.68 5.24 -23.08
C LEU A 365 0.00 6.60 -23.23
N ASP A 366 -0.88 6.76 -24.21
CA ASP A 366 -1.60 8.01 -24.44
C ASP A 366 -2.44 8.39 -23.21
N LYS A 367 -2.45 9.67 -22.81
CA LYS A 367 -3.28 10.13 -21.67
C LYS A 367 -4.80 10.00 -21.93
N ASN A 368 -5.18 9.85 -23.19
CA ASN A 368 -6.56 9.70 -23.68
C ASN A 368 -6.90 8.24 -24.00
N SER A 369 -6.00 7.29 -23.69
CA SER A 369 -6.25 5.87 -23.86
C SER A 369 -7.44 5.41 -23.01
N GLU A 370 -8.05 4.29 -23.40
CA GLU A 370 -9.20 3.74 -22.71
C GLU A 370 -8.83 3.30 -21.29
N LEU A 371 -7.65 2.70 -21.12
CA LEU A 371 -7.10 2.35 -19.81
C LEU A 371 -6.98 3.58 -18.90
N VAL A 372 -6.44 4.69 -19.42
CA VAL A 372 -6.29 5.92 -18.63
C VAL A 372 -7.65 6.53 -18.27
N ARG A 373 -8.61 6.50 -19.21
CA ARG A 373 -9.99 6.95 -18.98
C ARG A 373 -10.66 6.15 -17.85
N LEU A 374 -10.51 4.82 -17.86
CA LEU A 374 -11.08 3.95 -16.83
C LEU A 374 -10.40 4.13 -15.47
N LEU A 375 -9.07 4.27 -15.44
CA LEU A 375 -8.35 4.57 -14.20
C LEU A 375 -8.82 5.90 -13.59
N LYS A 376 -9.01 6.94 -14.41
CA LYS A 376 -9.52 8.26 -13.96
C LYS A 376 -10.96 8.19 -13.44
N THR A 377 -11.84 7.45 -14.13
CA THR A 377 -13.28 7.42 -13.82
C THR A 377 -13.60 6.48 -12.66
N GLY A 378 -12.97 5.31 -12.64
CA GLY A 378 -13.21 4.27 -11.63
C GLY A 378 -12.42 4.47 -10.33
N LYS A 379 -11.30 5.22 -10.35
CA LYS A 379 -10.31 5.33 -9.24
C LYS A 379 -9.77 4.01 -8.69
N ASP A 380 -10.14 2.89 -9.30
CA ASP A 380 -9.80 1.55 -8.86
C ASP A 380 -8.76 0.93 -9.79
N ILE A 381 -8.13 -0.12 -9.27
CA ILE A 381 -7.13 -0.90 -9.99
C ILE A 381 -7.82 -1.63 -11.14
N VAL A 382 -7.32 -1.45 -12.37
CA VAL A 382 -7.88 -2.12 -13.56
C VAL A 382 -7.19 -3.46 -13.74
N ILE A 383 -7.99 -4.52 -13.80
CA ILE A 383 -7.53 -5.90 -14.06
C ILE A 383 -7.96 -6.27 -15.47
N LYS A 384 -7.02 -6.77 -16.28
CA LYS A 384 -7.26 -7.24 -17.64
C LYS A 384 -8.40 -8.29 -17.75
N GLU A 385 -8.73 -8.98 -16.67
CA GLU A 385 -9.58 -10.17 -16.64
C GLU A 385 -10.81 -10.05 -15.71
N GLU A 386 -10.99 -8.95 -14.97
CA GLU A 386 -12.05 -8.80 -13.95
C GLU A 386 -12.69 -7.38 -13.91
N SER A 387 -13.02 -6.78 -15.05
CA SER A 387 -13.96 -5.64 -15.05
C SER A 387 -15.31 -6.03 -15.68
N PRO A 388 -16.17 -6.85 -15.02
CA PRO A 388 -17.40 -7.35 -15.63
C PRO A 388 -18.63 -6.50 -15.26
N GLU A 389 -18.49 -5.48 -14.40
CA GLU A 389 -19.67 -4.76 -13.88
C GLU A 389 -20.05 -3.51 -14.69
N VAL A 390 -19.21 -3.03 -15.62
CA VAL A 390 -19.52 -1.79 -16.41
C VAL A 390 -19.13 -1.86 -17.88
N VAL A 391 -18.39 -2.88 -18.33
CA VAL A 391 -17.64 -2.80 -19.59
C VAL A 391 -18.31 -3.65 -20.68
N GLU A 392 -18.78 -3.03 -21.75
CA GLU A 392 -19.24 -3.75 -22.95
C GLU A 392 -18.09 -4.61 -23.50
N ASN A 393 -18.37 -5.80 -24.06
CA ASN A 393 -17.34 -6.75 -24.51
C ASN A 393 -16.23 -6.13 -25.41
N ASN A 394 -16.51 -5.04 -26.13
CA ASN A 394 -15.55 -4.34 -26.99
C ASN A 394 -14.46 -3.57 -26.21
N GLU A 395 -14.75 -3.08 -25.00
CA GLU A 395 -13.81 -2.27 -24.20
C GLU A 395 -12.76 -3.14 -23.48
N LEU A 396 -13.09 -4.40 -23.15
CA LEU A 396 -12.14 -5.36 -22.57
C LEU A 396 -11.05 -5.79 -23.58
N ASP A 397 -11.41 -5.92 -24.86
CA ASP A 397 -10.46 -6.24 -25.92
C ASP A 397 -9.48 -5.07 -26.16
N LEU A 398 -9.98 -3.83 -26.16
CA LEU A 398 -9.16 -2.61 -26.24
C LEU A 398 -8.19 -2.49 -25.05
N LEU A 399 -8.65 -2.74 -23.83
CA LEU A 399 -7.79 -2.79 -22.64
C LEU A 399 -6.71 -3.88 -22.74
N ALA A 400 -7.09 -5.05 -23.27
CA ALA A 400 -6.17 -6.16 -23.45
C ALA A 400 -5.07 -5.82 -24.46
N GLU A 401 -5.38 -5.02 -25.50
CA GLU A 401 -4.42 -4.48 -26.46
C GLU A 401 -3.52 -3.41 -25.83
N GLU A 402 -4.06 -2.44 -25.10
CA GLU A 402 -3.27 -1.37 -24.45
C GLU A 402 -2.29 -1.91 -23.39
N LEU A 403 -2.65 -2.99 -22.69
CA LEU A 403 -1.77 -3.64 -21.70
C LEU A 403 -0.78 -4.63 -22.33
N LYS A 404 -0.96 -5.02 -23.59
CA LYS A 404 -0.14 -6.04 -24.26
C LYS A 404 1.33 -5.62 -24.42
N PRO A 405 1.68 -4.37 -24.81
CA PRO A 405 3.06 -3.91 -24.89
C PRO A 405 3.82 -4.09 -23.56
N PHE A 406 3.11 -3.87 -22.45
CA PHE A 406 3.65 -3.96 -21.10
C PHE A 406 3.67 -5.41 -20.56
N ASN A 407 3.23 -6.40 -21.33
CA ASN A 407 2.91 -7.74 -20.82
C ASN A 407 2.07 -7.68 -19.53
N GLY A 408 1.19 -6.68 -19.44
CA GLY A 408 0.49 -6.26 -18.24
C GLY A 408 -0.77 -7.07 -17.99
N LYS A 409 -1.02 -7.40 -16.73
CA LYS A 409 -2.25 -8.00 -16.22
C LYS A 409 -3.05 -7.02 -15.36
N ILE A 410 -2.37 -6.13 -14.66
CA ILE A 410 -2.97 -5.17 -13.74
C ILE A 410 -2.36 -3.79 -13.96
N ALA A 411 -3.19 -2.75 -13.89
CA ALA A 411 -2.76 -1.35 -13.84
C ALA A 411 -3.25 -0.70 -12.53
N VAL A 412 -2.30 -0.24 -11.72
CA VAL A 412 -2.52 0.38 -10.41
C VAL A 412 -2.33 1.90 -10.56
N PRO A 413 -3.36 2.71 -10.29
CA PRO A 413 -3.27 4.16 -10.39
C PRO A 413 -2.63 4.79 -9.15
N PHE A 414 -1.88 5.87 -9.34
CA PHE A 414 -1.32 6.72 -8.29
C PHE A 414 -1.87 8.13 -8.47
N PHE A 415 -2.68 8.56 -7.50
CA PHE A 415 -3.32 9.87 -7.52
C PHE A 415 -2.60 10.86 -6.63
N ILE A 416 -2.20 12.00 -7.20
CA ILE A 416 -1.74 13.17 -6.45
C ILE A 416 -2.81 14.25 -6.60
N GLU A 417 -3.38 14.71 -5.48
CA GLU A 417 -4.45 15.73 -5.47
C GLU A 417 -5.62 15.39 -6.42
N ALA A 418 -6.06 14.13 -6.41
CA ALA A 418 -7.10 13.60 -7.30
C ALA A 418 -6.78 13.61 -8.81
N ARG A 419 -5.53 13.93 -9.21
CA ARG A 419 -5.04 13.77 -10.58
C ARG A 419 -4.24 12.48 -10.70
N LEU A 420 -4.49 11.71 -11.75
CA LEU A 420 -3.70 10.52 -12.06
C LEU A 420 -2.31 10.96 -12.55
N SER A 421 -1.29 10.77 -11.73
CA SER A 421 0.08 11.23 -12.00
C SER A 421 1.02 10.09 -12.38
N PHE A 422 0.78 8.88 -11.83
CA PHE A 422 1.55 7.70 -12.16
C PHE A 422 0.67 6.47 -12.34
N ILE A 423 1.15 5.51 -13.13
CA ILE A 423 0.50 4.23 -13.36
C ILE A 423 1.55 3.13 -13.18
N LEU A 424 1.27 2.17 -12.31
CA LEU A 424 2.09 0.98 -12.17
C LEU A 424 1.40 -0.19 -12.89
N ILE A 425 2.04 -0.71 -13.94
CA ILE A 425 1.55 -1.89 -14.67
C ILE A 425 2.33 -3.11 -14.20
N LEU A 426 1.61 -4.17 -13.80
CA LEU A 426 2.19 -5.42 -13.30
C LEU A 426 1.85 -6.58 -14.24
N GLY A 427 2.86 -7.40 -14.53
CA GLY A 427 2.73 -8.62 -15.32
C GLY A 427 2.21 -9.81 -14.51
N GLU A 428 2.39 -11.02 -15.04
CA GLU A 428 1.99 -12.24 -14.33
C GLU A 428 2.85 -12.52 -13.09
N LYS A 429 2.29 -13.20 -12.10
CA LYS A 429 3.09 -13.73 -10.99
C LYS A 429 3.98 -14.87 -11.46
N LEU A 430 5.18 -14.98 -10.92
CA LEU A 430 6.11 -16.09 -11.14
C LEU A 430 5.50 -17.44 -10.72
N SER A 431 4.56 -17.44 -9.76
CA SER A 431 3.83 -18.65 -9.38
C SER A 431 2.77 -19.08 -10.40
N GLY A 432 2.46 -18.25 -11.41
CA GLY A 432 1.35 -18.44 -12.33
C GLY A 432 -0.03 -18.22 -11.68
N ASP A 433 -0.06 -17.74 -10.43
CA ASP A 433 -1.30 -17.44 -9.73
C ASP A 433 -1.86 -16.08 -10.12
N PHE A 434 -3.19 -15.95 -10.00
CA PHE A 434 -3.87 -14.67 -10.09
C PHE A 434 -3.51 -13.76 -8.90
N TYR A 435 -3.75 -12.47 -9.09
CA TYR A 435 -3.79 -11.52 -8.00
C TYR A 435 -5.04 -11.76 -7.15
N SER A 436 -4.86 -11.79 -5.84
CA SER A 436 -5.92 -11.98 -4.85
C SER A 436 -6.40 -10.63 -4.33
N ASP A 437 -7.58 -10.59 -3.72
CA ASP A 437 -8.12 -9.38 -3.08
C ASP A 437 -7.14 -8.77 -2.07
N GLU A 438 -6.37 -9.61 -1.37
CA GLU A 438 -5.30 -9.18 -0.46
C GLU A 438 -4.17 -8.44 -1.19
N ASP A 439 -3.79 -8.89 -2.38
CA ASP A 439 -2.79 -8.21 -3.22
C ASP A 439 -3.32 -6.86 -3.72
N MET A 440 -4.60 -6.81 -4.11
CA MET A 440 -5.24 -5.57 -4.57
C MET A 440 -5.28 -4.52 -3.45
N ASN A 441 -5.64 -4.94 -2.23
CA ASN A 441 -5.63 -4.08 -1.06
C ASN A 441 -4.21 -3.61 -0.70
N LEU A 442 -3.20 -4.49 -0.81
CA LEU A 442 -1.80 -4.09 -0.65
C LEU A 442 -1.44 -3.02 -1.69
N LEU A 443 -1.69 -3.27 -2.97
CA LEU A 443 -1.31 -2.38 -4.06
C LEU A 443 -1.99 -1.01 -3.94
N SER A 444 -3.27 -0.97 -3.60
CA SER A 444 -4.02 0.28 -3.35
C SER A 444 -3.49 1.06 -2.15
N THR A 445 -3.13 0.36 -1.07
CA THR A 445 -2.56 1.00 0.13
C THR A 445 -1.18 1.56 -0.15
N ILE A 446 -0.33 0.78 -0.80
CA ILE A 446 1.04 1.19 -1.18
C ILE A 446 0.98 2.34 -2.18
N SER A 447 0.10 2.30 -3.19
CA SER A 447 0.00 3.38 -4.17
C SER A 447 -0.42 4.70 -3.53
N SER A 448 -1.34 4.65 -2.56
CA SER A 448 -1.78 5.84 -1.81
C SER A 448 -0.64 6.43 -0.96
N GLN A 449 0.10 5.61 -0.23
CA GLN A 449 1.23 6.07 0.59
C GLN A 449 2.40 6.57 -0.25
N ALA A 450 2.69 5.87 -1.34
CA ALA A 450 3.69 6.26 -2.31
C ALA A 450 3.35 7.57 -3.00
N ALA A 451 2.08 7.80 -3.37
CA ALA A 451 1.66 9.04 -4.02
C ALA A 451 1.94 10.27 -3.14
N VAL A 452 1.73 10.17 -1.82
CA VAL A 452 2.09 11.23 -0.87
C VAL A 452 3.60 11.46 -0.84
N SER A 453 4.39 10.39 -0.81
CA SER A 453 5.85 10.48 -0.76
C SER A 453 6.43 11.04 -2.07
N LEU A 454 5.89 10.63 -3.22
CA LEU A 454 6.25 11.15 -4.54
C LEU A 454 5.90 12.63 -4.67
N LYS A 455 4.72 13.05 -4.18
CA LYS A 455 4.34 14.47 -4.13
C LYS A 455 5.37 15.26 -3.34
N ASN A 456 5.72 14.80 -2.14
CA ASN A 456 6.71 15.46 -1.29
C ASN A 456 8.06 15.55 -1.99
N ALA A 457 8.52 14.46 -2.61
CA ALA A 457 9.78 14.43 -3.36
C ALA A 457 9.81 15.42 -4.53
N MET A 458 8.71 15.54 -5.28
CA MET A 458 8.59 16.51 -6.37
C MET A 458 8.62 17.95 -5.84
N LEU A 459 7.90 18.24 -4.75
CA LEU A 459 7.90 19.55 -4.10
C LEU A 459 9.29 19.92 -3.56
N TYR A 460 10.02 18.96 -2.99
CA TYR A 460 11.39 19.19 -2.53
C TYR A 460 12.32 19.53 -3.69
N GLY A 461 12.23 18.81 -4.82
CA GLY A 461 13.04 19.10 -6.00
C GLY A 461 12.75 20.49 -6.59
N GLU A 462 11.48 20.88 -6.68
CA GLU A 462 11.09 22.22 -7.14
C GLU A 462 11.60 23.32 -6.19
N LEU A 463 11.51 23.09 -4.88
CA LEU A 463 12.01 24.03 -3.88
C LEU A 463 13.53 24.16 -3.93
N GLU A 464 14.26 23.05 -4.06
CA GLU A 464 15.72 23.03 -4.19
C GLU A 464 16.17 23.82 -5.42
N GLN A 465 15.55 23.57 -6.58
CA GLN A 465 15.83 24.32 -7.79
C GLN A 465 15.54 25.81 -7.62
N ARG A 466 14.41 26.18 -7.00
CA ARG A 466 14.05 27.58 -6.77
C ARG A 466 15.01 28.28 -5.80
N VAL A 467 15.51 27.58 -4.80
CA VAL A 467 16.53 28.08 -3.87
C VAL A 467 17.85 28.29 -4.62
N GLU A 468 18.25 27.35 -5.48
CA GLU A 468 19.45 27.47 -6.30
C GLU A 468 19.35 28.68 -7.24
N ASP A 469 18.24 28.82 -7.98
CA ASP A 469 17.98 29.95 -8.88
C ASP A 469 18.06 31.30 -8.12
N ARG A 470 17.39 31.42 -6.97
CA ARG A 470 17.40 32.65 -6.16
C ARG A 470 18.77 32.95 -5.56
N THR A 471 19.51 31.92 -5.15
CA THR A 471 20.87 32.09 -4.64
C THR A 471 21.80 32.57 -5.75
N GLY A 472 21.65 32.04 -6.96
CA GLY A 472 22.35 32.51 -8.16
C GLY A 472 22.04 33.97 -8.48
N GLU A 473 20.75 34.35 -8.50
CA GLU A 473 20.32 35.74 -8.71
C GLU A 473 20.88 36.70 -7.65
N LEU A 474 20.82 36.32 -6.38
CA LEU A 474 21.34 37.14 -5.28
C LEU A 474 22.86 37.31 -5.38
N SER A 475 23.57 36.23 -5.69
CA SER A 475 25.02 36.26 -5.90
C SER A 475 25.39 37.18 -7.07
N TYR A 476 24.61 37.15 -8.16
CA TYR A 476 24.81 38.03 -9.30
C TYR A 476 24.54 39.49 -8.96
N ALA A 477 23.44 39.79 -8.27
CA ALA A 477 23.11 41.14 -7.81
C ALA A 477 24.16 41.72 -6.86
N ASN A 478 24.66 40.91 -5.91
CA ASN A 478 25.74 41.31 -5.01
C ASN A 478 27.02 41.68 -5.78
N LYS A 479 27.39 40.89 -6.78
CA LYS A 479 28.55 41.19 -7.64
C LYS A 479 28.36 42.48 -8.44
N GLN A 480 27.17 42.71 -8.99
CA GLN A 480 26.88 43.96 -9.70
C GLN A 480 27.00 45.19 -8.78
N LEU A 481 26.54 45.08 -7.53
CA LEU A 481 26.68 46.16 -6.55
C LEU A 481 28.16 46.43 -6.23
N GLU A 482 28.97 45.38 -6.12
CA GLU A 482 30.42 45.49 -5.91
C GLU A 482 31.11 46.22 -7.07
N ASP A 483 30.84 45.79 -8.31
CA ASP A 483 31.43 46.39 -9.50
C ASP A 483 30.98 47.86 -9.66
N PHE A 484 29.70 48.15 -9.43
CA PHE A 484 29.17 49.52 -9.44
C PHE A 484 29.86 50.41 -8.41
N THR A 485 29.97 49.95 -7.16
CA THR A 485 30.57 50.74 -6.07
C THR A 485 32.06 51.01 -6.34
N LYS A 486 32.79 50.04 -6.88
CA LYS A 486 34.20 50.19 -7.28
C LYS A 486 34.37 51.23 -8.39
N VAL A 487 33.58 51.13 -9.46
CA VAL A 487 33.65 52.04 -10.61
C VAL A 487 33.28 53.46 -10.18
N VAL A 488 32.15 53.64 -9.52
CA VAL A 488 31.69 54.96 -9.07
C VAL A 488 32.71 55.63 -8.15
N SER A 489 33.33 54.88 -7.24
CA SER A 489 34.30 55.47 -6.32
C SER A 489 35.59 55.91 -7.02
N HIS A 490 36.09 55.12 -7.98
CA HIS A 490 37.24 55.51 -8.81
C HIS A 490 36.92 56.80 -9.58
N ASP A 491 35.77 56.85 -10.24
CA ASP A 491 35.35 57.96 -11.09
C ASP A 491 35.03 59.23 -10.29
N LEU A 492 34.68 59.10 -9.00
CA LEU A 492 34.53 60.24 -8.08
C LEU A 492 35.87 60.70 -7.46
N GLN A 493 36.82 59.79 -7.24
CA GLN A 493 38.13 60.13 -6.67
C GLN A 493 39.01 60.93 -7.64
N GLU A 494 39.01 60.57 -8.92
CA GLU A 494 39.84 61.24 -9.93
C GLU A 494 39.55 62.75 -10.08
N PRO A 495 38.30 63.22 -10.21
CA PRO A 495 38.02 64.66 -10.26
C PRO A 495 38.34 65.35 -8.94
N LEU A 496 38.06 64.73 -7.78
CA LEU A 496 38.41 65.31 -6.47
C LEU A 496 39.93 65.46 -6.29
N TRP A 497 40.71 64.49 -6.76
CA TRP A 497 42.16 64.57 -6.76
C TRP A 497 42.67 65.71 -7.65
N LYS A 498 42.09 65.91 -8.84
CA LYS A 498 42.42 67.04 -9.72
C LYS A 498 42.10 68.38 -9.05
N VAL A 499 40.92 68.53 -8.43
CA VAL A 499 40.55 69.75 -7.69
C VAL A 499 41.53 69.99 -6.53
N LYS A 500 41.91 68.94 -5.78
CA LYS A 500 42.92 69.04 -4.72
C LYS A 500 44.27 69.50 -5.25
N MET A 501 44.76 68.92 -6.36
CA MET A 501 46.04 69.27 -6.96
C MET A 501 46.11 70.73 -7.43
N PHE A 502 45.05 71.25 -8.06
CA PHE A 502 44.97 72.67 -8.42
C PHE A 502 44.85 73.57 -7.19
N GLY A 503 44.10 73.13 -6.17
CA GLY A 503 44.01 73.80 -4.87
C GLY A 503 45.37 73.88 -4.15
N ASP A 504 46.14 72.79 -4.15
CA ASP A 504 47.49 72.71 -3.57
C ASP A 504 48.45 73.66 -4.29
N ARG A 505 48.39 73.72 -5.64
CA ARG A 505 49.18 74.68 -6.44
C ARG A 505 48.80 76.13 -6.17
N LEU A 506 47.51 76.45 -6.07
CA LEU A 506 47.03 77.79 -5.72
C LEU A 506 47.48 78.19 -4.31
N LYS A 507 47.40 77.27 -3.36
CA LYS A 507 47.87 77.47 -1.99
C LYS A 507 49.39 77.71 -1.94
N ALA A 508 50.18 76.94 -2.67
CA ALA A 508 51.64 77.09 -2.67
C ALA A 508 52.12 78.37 -3.42
N GLY A 509 51.46 78.74 -4.52
CA GLY A 509 51.92 79.83 -5.39
C GLY A 509 51.34 81.22 -5.07
N TYR A 510 50.18 81.30 -4.42
CA TYR A 510 49.47 82.57 -4.18
C TYR A 510 49.07 82.80 -2.71
N ALA A 511 49.53 81.97 -1.77
CA ALA A 511 49.18 82.09 -0.35
C ALA A 511 49.50 83.46 0.27
N GLU A 512 50.50 84.17 -0.24
CA GLU A 512 50.91 85.50 0.23
C GLU A 512 50.12 86.64 -0.40
N VAL A 513 49.48 86.41 -1.57
CA VAL A 513 48.69 87.42 -2.31
C VAL A 513 47.19 87.34 -1.94
N LEU A 514 46.74 86.18 -1.47
CA LEU A 514 45.36 85.92 -1.05
C LEU A 514 45.10 86.45 0.36
N GLU A 515 44.69 87.71 0.47
CA GLU A 515 44.27 88.33 1.73
C GLU A 515 42.74 88.28 1.95
N GLY A 516 42.32 88.34 3.22
CA GLY A 516 40.91 88.44 3.62
C GLY A 516 40.04 87.24 3.17
N LYS A 517 38.94 87.54 2.46
CA LYS A 517 37.92 86.54 2.07
C LYS A 517 38.45 85.46 1.12
N GLY A 518 39.47 85.74 0.31
CA GLY A 518 40.04 84.78 -0.65
C GLY A 518 40.72 83.58 0.05
N ARG A 519 41.37 83.83 1.18
CA ARG A 519 42.00 82.80 2.01
C ARG A 519 40.96 81.91 2.71
N ASP A 520 39.91 82.52 3.26
CA ASP A 520 38.79 81.81 3.89
C ASP A 520 38.05 80.89 2.89
N TYR A 521 37.74 81.37 1.68
CA TYR A 521 37.14 80.51 0.65
C TYR A 521 38.04 79.34 0.24
N MET A 522 39.36 79.56 0.17
CA MET A 522 40.30 78.50 -0.14
C MET A 522 40.37 77.43 0.96
N GLU A 523 40.42 77.83 2.23
CA GLU A 523 40.38 76.87 3.35
C GLU A 523 39.07 76.10 3.40
N ARG A 524 37.93 76.76 3.16
CA ARG A 524 36.62 76.10 3.09
C ARG A 524 36.54 75.10 1.93
N MET A 525 37.05 75.46 0.76
CA MET A 525 37.13 74.54 -0.39
C MET A 525 38.00 73.33 -0.07
N TYR A 526 39.18 73.55 0.55
CA TYR A 526 40.08 72.47 0.94
C TYR A 526 39.46 71.53 1.98
N SER A 527 38.76 72.10 2.96
CA SER A 527 38.00 71.36 3.97
C SER A 527 36.87 70.53 3.32
N ALA A 528 36.16 71.10 2.35
CA ALA A 528 35.11 70.38 1.61
C ALA A 528 35.66 69.21 0.77
N ILE A 529 36.78 69.40 0.07
CA ILE A 529 37.45 68.34 -0.72
C ILE A 529 37.94 67.21 0.20
N THR A 530 38.60 67.57 1.31
CA THR A 530 39.11 66.59 2.28
C THR A 530 37.96 65.80 2.91
N ARG A 531 36.83 66.45 3.18
CA ARG A 531 35.62 65.78 3.68
C ARG A 531 35.02 64.84 2.63
N MET A 532 34.95 65.23 1.36
CA MET A 532 34.44 64.35 0.29
C MET A 532 35.33 63.13 0.07
N GLN A 533 36.66 63.30 0.10
CA GLN A 533 37.60 62.17 0.02
C GLN A 533 37.40 61.19 1.17
N ARG A 534 37.20 61.71 2.40
CA ARG A 534 36.90 60.87 3.56
C ARG A 534 35.59 60.10 3.37
N LEU A 535 34.50 60.76 2.96
CA LEU A 535 33.20 60.13 2.73
C LEU A 535 33.25 59.01 1.67
N ILE A 536 33.98 59.23 0.57
CA ILE A 536 34.14 58.20 -0.47
C ILE A 536 34.93 57.01 0.05
N ASN A 537 36.00 57.27 0.81
CA ASN A 537 36.80 56.19 1.41
C ASN A 537 36.01 55.42 2.47
N ASP A 538 35.19 56.11 3.27
CA ASP A 538 34.33 55.50 4.28
C ASP A 538 33.22 54.65 3.61
N LEU A 539 32.63 55.12 2.51
CA LEU A 539 31.66 54.37 1.71
C LEU A 539 32.27 53.11 1.07
N LEU A 540 33.50 53.24 0.55
CA LEU A 540 34.28 52.10 0.03
C LEU A 540 34.60 51.08 1.13
N ALA A 541 34.96 51.55 2.33
CA ALA A 541 35.23 50.69 3.47
C ALA A 541 33.96 49.94 3.89
N LEU A 542 32.82 50.63 3.97
CA LEU A 542 31.52 50.02 4.29
C LEU A 542 31.13 48.94 3.28
N SER A 543 31.28 49.20 1.99
CA SER A 543 30.99 48.23 0.91
C SER A 543 31.86 46.97 1.01
N ARG A 544 33.13 47.10 1.46
CA ARG A 544 34.04 45.97 1.64
C ARG A 544 33.73 45.13 2.88
N VAL A 545 33.24 45.73 3.95
CA VAL A 545 32.88 45.03 5.21
C VAL A 545 31.71 44.05 5.00
N THR A 546 30.78 44.37 4.10
CA THR A 546 29.61 43.51 3.82
C THR A 546 29.97 42.22 3.06
N ILE A 547 31.18 42.10 2.48
CA ILE A 547 31.49 41.09 1.45
C ILE A 547 32.71 40.21 1.79
N GLY A 548 33.49 40.51 2.82
CA GLY A 548 34.72 39.78 3.14
C GLY A 548 34.83 39.28 4.58
N VAL A 549 34.47 38.02 4.84
CA VAL A 549 34.89 37.31 6.06
C VAL A 549 36.31 36.80 5.83
N GLN A 550 37.32 37.53 6.29
CA GLN A 550 38.65 36.93 6.52
C GLN A 550 38.55 35.93 7.69
N PRO A 551 39.37 34.87 7.73
CA PRO A 551 39.35 33.93 8.84
C PRO A 551 39.69 34.66 10.14
N ASN A 552 38.79 34.61 11.13
CA ASN A 552 39.07 35.10 12.48
C ASN A 552 40.30 34.37 13.02
N ILE A 553 41.32 35.13 13.40
CA ILE A 553 42.50 34.63 14.09
C ILE A 553 42.51 35.16 15.52
N SER A 554 43.27 34.50 16.39
CA SER A 554 43.46 34.95 17.78
C SER A 554 44.19 36.30 17.81
N VAL A 555 43.49 37.37 18.19
CA VAL A 555 43.99 38.75 18.26
C VAL A 555 44.10 39.21 19.70
N ASP A 556 45.30 39.65 20.10
CA ASP A 556 45.53 40.32 21.38
C ASP A 556 45.13 41.81 21.27
N LEU A 557 44.03 42.17 21.95
CA LEU A 557 43.49 43.52 21.90
C LEU A 557 44.36 44.56 22.60
N ASN A 558 45.16 44.17 23.60
CA ASN A 558 46.11 45.09 24.24
C ASN A 558 47.13 45.60 23.22
N ARG A 559 47.63 44.68 22.38
CA ARG A 559 48.57 45.03 21.30
C ARG A 559 47.93 45.97 20.28
N VAL A 560 46.71 45.66 19.83
CA VAL A 560 46.00 46.47 18.83
C VAL A 560 45.73 47.88 19.35
N VAL A 561 45.24 48.01 20.58
CA VAL A 561 45.01 49.33 21.20
C VAL A 561 46.33 50.08 21.39
N GLY A 562 47.40 49.39 21.80
CA GLY A 562 48.74 49.98 21.91
C GLY A 562 49.23 50.59 20.59
N GLU A 563 49.09 49.86 19.47
CA GLU A 563 49.44 50.37 18.13
C GLU A 563 48.60 51.60 17.75
N VAL A 564 47.29 51.60 18.06
CA VAL A 564 46.40 52.73 17.80
C VAL A 564 46.75 53.96 18.65
N LEU A 565 47.17 53.76 19.91
CA LEU A 565 47.58 54.85 20.79
C LEU A 565 48.87 55.53 20.30
N VAL A 566 49.82 54.75 19.77
CA VAL A 566 51.02 55.29 19.12
C VAL A 566 50.64 56.15 17.90
N ASP A 567 49.73 55.66 17.06
CA ASP A 567 49.26 56.42 15.88
C ASP A 567 48.54 57.73 16.27
N LEU A 568 47.91 57.78 17.44
CA LEU A 568 47.14 58.93 17.95
C LEU A 568 47.91 59.82 18.94
N GLU A 569 49.17 59.50 19.24
CA GLU A 569 49.99 60.14 20.29
C GLU A 569 50.01 61.67 20.16
N MET A 570 50.38 62.18 18.99
CA MET A 570 50.40 63.63 18.73
C MET A 570 49.05 64.30 18.99
N ARG A 571 47.94 63.63 18.67
CA ARG A 571 46.60 64.18 18.85
C ARG A 571 46.21 64.19 20.33
N ILE A 572 46.57 63.13 21.06
CA ILE A 572 46.38 63.03 22.51
C ILE A 572 47.13 64.17 23.21
N GLU A 573 48.38 64.43 22.82
CA GLU A 573 49.18 65.54 23.37
C GLU A 573 48.57 66.91 23.07
N GLN A 574 48.14 67.15 21.83
CA GLN A 574 47.55 68.42 21.40
C GLN A 574 46.31 68.81 22.22
N VAL A 575 45.46 67.83 22.54
CA VAL A 575 44.26 68.06 23.36
C VAL A 575 44.51 67.85 24.87
N LYS A 576 45.75 67.55 25.26
CA LYS A 576 46.14 67.17 26.63
C LYS A 576 45.25 66.06 27.19
N GLY A 577 44.92 65.07 26.35
CA GLY A 577 44.06 63.94 26.68
C GLY A 577 44.76 62.86 27.48
N ARG A 578 43.97 61.98 28.09
CA ARG A 578 44.43 60.77 28.78
C ARG A 578 43.61 59.57 28.34
N VAL A 579 44.26 58.48 27.98
CA VAL A 579 43.60 57.20 27.70
C VAL A 579 44.01 56.20 28.77
N GLU A 580 43.02 55.61 29.44
CA GLU A 580 43.20 54.59 30.47
C GLU A 580 42.64 53.27 29.94
N THR A 581 43.50 52.25 29.87
CA THR A 581 43.14 50.92 29.36
C THR A 581 43.28 49.89 30.46
N ASP A 582 42.21 49.14 30.75
CA ASP A 582 42.29 47.93 31.55
C ASP A 582 42.91 46.79 30.72
N ASP A 583 43.18 45.63 31.35
CA ASP A 583 43.67 44.45 30.64
C ASP A 583 42.59 43.93 29.65
N LEU A 584 42.92 43.96 28.35
CA LEU A 584 42.01 43.56 27.29
C LEU A 584 42.23 42.09 26.88
N PRO A 585 41.17 41.31 26.63
CA PRO A 585 41.30 39.90 26.34
C PRO A 585 41.80 39.64 24.91
N VAL A 586 42.25 38.42 24.69
CA VAL A 586 42.50 37.88 23.35
C VAL A 586 41.18 37.37 22.76
N ILE A 587 40.83 37.80 21.55
CA ILE A 587 39.58 37.41 20.87
C ILE A 587 39.85 36.89 19.46
N ASP A 588 38.96 36.01 18.95
CA ASP A 588 39.00 35.58 17.55
C ASP A 588 38.36 36.66 16.67
N ALA A 589 39.19 37.40 15.91
CA ALA A 589 38.76 38.54 15.10
C ALA A 589 39.68 38.79 13.89
N ASP A 590 39.30 39.75 13.04
CA ASP A 590 40.18 40.34 12.03
C ASP A 590 41.00 41.48 12.68
N PRO A 591 42.35 41.37 12.77
CA PRO A 591 43.20 42.39 13.38
C PRO A 591 43.06 43.78 12.74
N LEU A 592 42.87 43.85 11.41
CA LEU A 592 42.78 45.11 10.68
C LEU A 592 41.47 45.82 11.00
N GLN A 593 40.36 45.06 11.08
CA GLN A 593 39.06 45.61 11.47
C GLN A 593 39.05 46.07 12.93
N MET A 594 39.67 45.30 13.85
CA MET A 594 39.79 45.71 15.25
C MET A 594 40.61 46.99 15.38
N ARG A 595 41.74 47.09 14.66
CA ARG A 595 42.55 48.32 14.64
C ARG A 595 41.74 49.52 14.15
N GLN A 596 41.00 49.36 13.06
CA GLN A 596 40.14 50.41 12.51
C GLN A 596 39.02 50.81 13.48
N LEU A 597 38.39 49.84 14.15
CA LEU A 597 37.35 50.08 15.16
C LEU A 597 37.89 50.95 16.30
N PHE A 598 38.99 50.54 16.93
CA PHE A 598 39.60 51.30 18.03
C PHE A 598 40.08 52.68 17.59
N GLN A 599 40.69 52.78 16.40
CA GLN A 599 41.11 54.07 15.85
C GLN A 599 39.94 55.03 15.65
N ASN A 600 38.81 54.53 15.17
CA ASN A 600 37.60 55.32 14.97
C ASN A 600 36.98 55.77 16.30
N LEU A 601 36.83 54.85 17.26
CA LEU A 601 36.20 55.16 18.55
C LEU A 601 37.07 56.10 19.40
N ILE A 602 38.35 55.80 19.57
CA ILE A 602 39.30 56.65 20.32
C ILE A 602 39.47 57.99 19.59
N GLY A 603 39.60 57.96 18.26
CA GLY A 603 39.73 59.16 17.44
C GLY A 603 38.50 60.07 17.49
N ASN A 604 37.29 59.52 17.65
CA ASN A 604 36.06 60.27 17.86
C ASN A 604 35.99 60.86 19.26
N ALA A 605 36.31 60.10 20.30
CA ALA A 605 36.36 60.59 21.68
C ALA A 605 37.36 61.74 21.86
N LEU A 606 38.53 61.67 21.23
CA LEU A 606 39.51 62.78 21.19
C LEU A 606 39.05 63.97 20.34
N LYS A 607 38.10 63.78 19.41
CA LYS A 607 37.58 64.85 18.55
C LYS A 607 36.49 65.66 19.22
N PHE A 608 35.57 64.98 19.90
CA PHE A 608 34.33 65.56 20.42
C PHE A 608 34.41 65.80 21.93
N HIS A 609 35.48 66.49 22.35
CA HIS A 609 35.67 66.87 23.74
C HIS A 609 35.18 68.31 24.02
N ASN A 610 34.91 68.62 25.29
CA ASN A 610 34.50 69.95 25.68
C ASN A 610 35.71 70.92 25.66
N ASN A 611 35.56 72.09 25.03
CA ASN A 611 36.60 73.11 24.95
C ASN A 611 36.82 73.73 26.34
N GLY A 612 37.83 73.23 27.06
CA GLY A 612 38.15 73.65 28.43
C GLY A 612 38.40 72.49 29.40
N ARG A 613 38.12 71.24 29.00
CA ARG A 613 38.42 70.03 29.78
C ARG A 613 39.24 69.06 28.94
N SER A 614 40.31 68.52 29.53
CA SER A 614 41.10 67.45 28.92
C SER A 614 40.24 66.19 28.71
N PRO A 615 40.25 65.58 27.50
CA PRO A 615 39.51 64.35 27.26
C PRO A 615 40.12 63.20 28.06
N VAL A 616 39.27 62.43 28.74
CA VAL A 616 39.62 61.20 29.44
C VAL A 616 38.82 60.09 28.81
N ILE A 617 39.52 59.09 28.27
CA ILE A 617 38.94 57.93 27.59
C ILE A 617 39.28 56.70 28.41
N LYS A 618 38.27 55.94 28.86
CA LYS A 618 38.46 54.69 29.60
C LYS A 618 38.02 53.51 28.76
N ILE A 619 38.91 52.55 28.54
CA ILE A 619 38.65 51.32 27.79
C ILE A 619 38.68 50.16 28.77
N SER A 620 37.55 49.48 28.93
CA SER A 620 37.39 48.34 29.83
C SER A 620 36.78 47.14 29.10
N SER A 621 37.01 45.94 29.63
CA SER A 621 36.48 44.71 29.07
C SER A 621 35.74 43.88 30.12
N ARG A 622 34.70 43.15 29.69
CA ARG A 622 33.97 42.21 30.54
C ARG A 622 33.65 40.94 29.76
N LEU A 623 34.08 39.80 30.30
CA LEU A 623 33.71 38.47 29.81
C LEU A 623 32.52 37.95 30.61
N SER A 624 31.43 37.60 29.94
CA SER A 624 30.24 37.01 30.55
C SER A 624 29.86 35.70 29.88
N ASP A 625 29.48 34.68 30.66
CA ASP A 625 28.94 33.43 30.11
C ASP A 625 27.53 33.67 29.54
N VAL A 626 27.25 33.13 28.34
CA VAL A 626 25.95 33.31 27.68
C VAL A 626 25.10 32.07 27.94
N ASN A 627 24.12 32.19 28.85
CA ASN A 627 23.09 31.17 29.04
C ASN A 627 21.92 31.44 28.07
N SER A 628 21.79 30.62 27.02
CA SER A 628 20.66 30.47 26.08
C SER A 628 20.80 31.12 24.67
N PRO A 629 20.06 30.59 23.66
CA PRO A 629 20.53 30.48 22.27
C PRO A 629 20.15 31.68 21.40
N LYS A 630 21.06 32.00 20.46
CA LYS A 630 20.97 33.08 19.47
C LYS A 630 21.05 34.48 20.07
N ALA A 631 22.28 34.99 20.21
CA ALA A 631 22.48 36.39 19.86
C ALA A 631 22.08 36.54 18.37
N ASP A 632 21.38 37.63 18.01
CA ASP A 632 20.83 37.92 16.67
C ASP A 632 21.83 37.84 15.49
N CYS A 633 23.11 37.59 15.79
CA CYS A 633 24.23 37.49 14.86
C CYS A 633 24.55 36.06 14.36
N GLY A 634 23.74 35.04 14.69
CA GLY A 634 23.87 33.71 14.07
C GLY A 634 25.05 32.84 14.54
N TYR A 635 25.83 33.29 15.52
CA TYR A 635 26.96 32.54 16.11
C TYR A 635 26.59 31.91 17.46
N SER A 636 27.05 30.67 17.70
CA SER A 636 27.03 30.02 19.01
C SER A 636 28.35 30.30 19.74
N ALA A 637 28.35 31.26 20.65
CA ALA A 637 29.51 31.56 21.50
C ALA A 637 29.22 31.17 22.95
N LYS A 638 30.18 30.48 23.61
CA LYS A 638 30.07 30.10 25.03
C LYS A 638 30.23 31.30 25.98
N LYS A 639 30.95 32.33 25.52
CA LYS A 639 31.27 33.55 26.26
C LYS A 639 31.08 34.76 25.36
N LEU A 640 30.55 35.83 25.93
CA LEU A 640 30.44 37.15 25.31
C LEU A 640 31.54 38.04 25.89
N CYS A 641 32.30 38.71 25.01
CA CYS A 641 33.24 39.75 25.39
C CYS A 641 32.62 41.12 25.10
N THR A 642 32.34 41.89 26.14
CA THR A 642 31.89 43.28 26.02
C THR A 642 33.08 44.19 26.21
N ILE A 643 33.35 45.04 25.22
CA ILE A 643 34.37 46.09 25.29
C ILE A 643 33.62 47.42 25.45
N GLN A 644 33.91 48.16 26.51
CA GLN A 644 33.29 49.43 26.81
C GLN A 644 34.32 50.55 26.69
N ILE A 645 34.01 51.56 25.89
CA ILE A 645 34.81 52.78 25.72
C ILE A 645 33.98 53.94 26.22
N GLU A 646 34.42 54.57 27.30
CA GLU A 646 33.77 55.69 27.95
C GLU A 646 34.60 56.96 27.76
N ASP A 647 33.97 58.09 27.43
CA ASP A 647 34.62 59.38 27.30
C ASP A 647 33.90 60.47 28.10
N ASN A 648 34.63 61.50 28.50
CA ASN A 648 34.09 62.67 29.23
C ASN A 648 33.79 63.87 28.30
N GLY A 649 33.43 63.59 27.03
CA GLY A 649 33.20 64.56 25.99
C GLY A 649 31.88 65.32 26.09
N ILE A 650 31.42 65.88 24.98
CA ILE A 650 30.23 66.75 24.92
C ILE A 650 28.89 66.01 25.05
N GLY A 651 28.89 64.67 24.94
CA GLY A 651 27.68 63.86 24.90
C GLY A 651 26.91 63.99 23.57
N PHE A 652 25.86 63.18 23.41
CA PHE A 652 24.97 63.21 22.24
C PHE A 652 23.62 63.84 22.62
N ASP A 653 22.99 64.58 21.70
CA ASP A 653 21.61 65.03 21.85
C ASP A 653 20.66 63.81 21.72
N ILE A 654 19.74 63.66 22.67
CA ILE A 654 18.89 62.47 22.84
C ILE A 654 18.03 62.16 21.61
N ASN A 655 17.78 63.16 20.74
CA ASN A 655 17.06 62.98 19.48
C ASN A 655 17.82 62.14 18.41
N TYR A 656 19.08 61.75 18.66
CA TYR A 656 19.89 60.93 17.75
C TYR A 656 20.15 59.50 18.27
N LEU A 657 19.46 59.04 19.32
CA LEU A 657 19.66 57.70 19.91
C LEU A 657 18.98 56.54 19.15
N ASP A 658 18.01 56.82 18.28
CA ASP A 658 17.15 55.81 17.62
C ASP A 658 17.43 55.59 16.11
N TYR A 659 18.61 55.99 15.60
CA TYR A 659 18.98 55.77 14.20
C TYR A 659 20.11 54.76 14.01
#